data_AF-A0A2T2U3F6-F1
#
_entry.id   AF-A0A2T2U3F6-F1
#
_cell.length_a   1.000
_cell.length_b   1.000
_cell.length_c   1.000
_cell.angle_alpha   90.00
_cell.angle_beta   90.00
_cell.angle_gamma   90.00
#
_symmetry.space_group_name_H-M   'P 1'
#
loop_
_entity.id
_entity.type
_entity.pdbx_description
1 polymer ?
#
loop_
_entity_poly.entity_id
_entity_poly.type
_entity_poly.pdbx_seq_one_letter_code
_entity_poly.pdbx_strand_id
1 'polypeptide(L)'
;MVKNFRLGVSILAVFVSLVFLASALKAQPNTVAEFSVHAGAFERVNTPVEASLEGVPLQQQSGALQLYEITGGQETPVASQLEAGSPKRLTWILKGETEPGTARSFELRVVDAGGDSSPGTAVNDDGERLRLERGDRPVLEYRYEPKGVPEGVDEIYSRGGYIHPLWSPEGAMLTRVQPPDHYHHYGIWNPWTRTEFQGREIDFWNLAKGQGTVRTDRITERTEGDVFAGFEATHNHVDTGPSEEQVTLKETWKVKSWNVDPDQEVWLVDFTSVLRPATEDPFTIKEYRYQGFSLRATAKWNDETASILTSRGHDKSDANGTRARWVDVSGVSDTPSGTSGVLFMTNPNNFNYPEPLRIWPTGMNDGEENVFVNFNPAQDRDWVLAPGQSHSLKYRMLVYDGELSAEAANRYWRDFAHPPEVDVHPVGTLQDANVLVYTRNGEGYVHDNIPQSVEMIEQLGQARGFEVTATEDPGHFTRDSLRQYDALIFSNTNNKTFTSDAQREALQWYVRQGGGFVGIHSATGSERDWPWFSKLVGGNFERHSPRQDFTAEVVTRAHPSTAFLPDRWEIVDDESYYHTELSPKINVLLTVDLGTIEEDDSLDEYPGDTFGDSFPIAWYQKFDGGRQWYTALGHRPEHYEDPQFRRHVLGGIQWVVNGTPLED
;
A
#
# COMPACT_ATOMS: atom_id res chain seq x y z
N MET A 1 -59.28 26.59 -31.91
CA MET A 1 -58.05 27.39 -31.97
C MET A 1 -57.15 26.85 -30.86
N VAL A 2 -56.29 25.89 -31.21
CA VAL A 2 -55.45 25.10 -30.30
C VAL A 2 -54.11 25.81 -30.14
N LYS A 3 -53.64 26.04 -28.91
CA LYS A 3 -52.23 26.30 -28.62
C LYS A 3 -51.81 25.44 -27.44
N ASN A 4 -51.04 24.41 -27.77
CA ASN A 4 -50.28 23.56 -26.86
C ASN A 4 -49.08 24.33 -26.32
N PHE A 5 -48.83 24.25 -25.01
CA PHE A 5 -47.52 24.46 -24.42
C PHE A 5 -47.09 23.14 -23.77
N ARG A 6 -46.07 22.50 -24.36
CA ARG A 6 -45.36 21.36 -23.78
C ARG A 6 -44.20 21.91 -22.95
N LEU A 7 -44.15 21.56 -21.67
CA LEU A 7 -42.92 21.60 -20.87
C LEU A 7 -42.06 20.40 -21.27
N GLY A 8 -40.87 20.65 -21.80
CA GLY A 8 -39.86 19.62 -22.03
C GLY A 8 -38.99 19.47 -20.79
N VAL A 9 -39.05 18.31 -20.15
CA VAL A 9 -38.01 17.84 -19.22
C VAL A 9 -37.01 17.07 -20.08
N SER A 10 -35.79 17.59 -20.20
CA SER A 10 -34.68 16.89 -20.86
C SER A 10 -34.02 15.97 -19.84
N ILE A 11 -34.24 14.67 -19.98
CA ILE A 11 -33.42 13.64 -19.32
C ILE A 11 -32.21 13.43 -20.22
N LEU A 12 -31.06 13.96 -19.81
CA LEU A 12 -29.77 13.68 -20.43
C LEU A 12 -29.31 12.32 -19.89
N ALA A 13 -29.55 11.26 -20.67
CA ALA A 13 -28.97 9.95 -20.41
C ALA A 13 -27.48 10.02 -20.71
N VAL A 14 -26.66 9.97 -19.66
CA VAL A 14 -25.21 9.76 -19.76
C VAL A 14 -25.00 8.29 -20.09
N PHE A 15 -24.75 7.97 -21.36
CA PHE A 15 -24.18 6.69 -21.75
C PHE A 15 -22.68 6.72 -21.44
N VAL A 16 -22.29 6.12 -20.31
CA VAL A 16 -20.90 5.71 -20.08
C VAL A 16 -20.65 4.47 -20.93
N SER A 17 -20.11 4.66 -22.12
CA SER A 17 -19.61 3.56 -22.95
C SER A 17 -18.26 3.10 -22.39
N LEU A 18 -18.27 2.10 -21.51
CA LEU A 18 -17.10 1.31 -21.17
C LEU A 18 -16.77 0.39 -22.37
N VAL A 19 -15.98 0.90 -23.30
CA VAL A 19 -15.35 0.07 -24.33
C VAL A 19 -14.05 -0.48 -23.74
N PHE A 20 -14.15 -1.65 -23.09
CA PHE A 20 -12.97 -2.51 -22.89
C PHE A 20 -12.62 -3.13 -24.24
N LEU A 21 -11.70 -2.51 -24.97
CA LEU A 21 -11.03 -3.17 -26.08
C LEU A 21 -10.00 -4.14 -25.47
N ALA A 22 -10.46 -5.35 -25.13
CA ALA A 22 -9.59 -6.46 -24.74
C ALA A 22 -8.78 -6.92 -25.96
N SER A 23 -7.72 -6.18 -26.26
CA SER A 23 -6.61 -6.70 -27.04
C SER A 23 -5.83 -7.59 -26.08
N ALA A 24 -6.08 -8.89 -26.11
CA ALA A 24 -5.23 -9.85 -25.41
C ALA A 24 -3.84 -9.81 -26.05
N LEU A 25 -3.00 -8.85 -25.64
CA LEU A 25 -1.56 -8.97 -25.85
C LEU A 25 -1.15 -10.24 -25.09
N LYS A 26 -0.62 -11.22 -25.81
CA LYS A 26 0.10 -12.30 -25.15
C LYS A 26 1.25 -11.66 -24.39
N ALA A 27 1.31 -11.87 -23.07
CA ALA A 27 2.44 -11.44 -22.26
C ALA A 27 3.74 -11.91 -22.91
N GLN A 28 4.75 -11.04 -22.93
CA GLN A 28 6.05 -11.38 -23.52
C GLN A 28 6.73 -12.48 -22.68
N PRO A 29 7.56 -13.34 -23.29
CA PRO A 29 8.42 -14.24 -22.52
C PRO A 29 9.24 -13.41 -21.53
N ASN A 30 9.24 -13.82 -20.25
CA ASN A 30 9.91 -13.20 -19.09
C ASN A 30 9.15 -12.08 -18.34
N THR A 31 7.88 -11.80 -18.65
CA THR A 31 7.03 -10.96 -17.79
C THR A 31 6.76 -11.68 -16.45
N VAL A 32 6.99 -10.99 -15.33
CA VAL A 32 6.76 -11.51 -13.96
C VAL A 32 5.60 -10.82 -13.25
N ALA A 33 5.20 -9.64 -13.70
CA ALA A 33 4.00 -8.97 -13.23
C ALA A 33 3.50 -7.95 -14.26
N GLU A 34 2.19 -7.79 -14.34
CA GLU A 34 1.49 -6.71 -15.02
C GLU A 34 0.96 -5.72 -13.97
N PHE A 35 0.96 -4.43 -14.28
CA PHE A 35 0.48 -3.36 -13.40
C PHE A 35 -0.56 -2.53 -14.13
N SER A 36 -1.65 -2.20 -13.46
CA SER A 36 -2.56 -1.13 -13.89
C SER A 36 -2.50 0.00 -12.87
N VAL A 37 -2.02 1.17 -13.30
CA VAL A 37 -1.92 2.37 -12.46
C VAL A 37 -3.11 3.27 -12.75
N HIS A 38 -4.01 3.39 -11.77
CA HIS A 38 -5.22 4.18 -11.88
C HIS A 38 -4.97 5.60 -11.35
N ALA A 39 -5.28 6.61 -12.16
CA ALA A 39 -5.19 8.00 -11.74
C ALA A 39 -6.15 8.31 -10.57
N GLY A 40 -7.26 7.58 -10.46
CA GLY A 40 -8.31 7.87 -9.48
C GLY A 40 -9.03 9.19 -9.79
N ALA A 41 -9.47 9.91 -8.76
CA ALA A 41 -10.30 11.12 -8.93
C ALA A 41 -9.54 12.39 -9.36
N PHE A 42 -8.21 12.33 -9.45
CA PHE A 42 -7.36 13.50 -9.69
C PHE A 42 -6.44 13.28 -10.88
N GLU A 43 -6.13 14.37 -11.57
CA GLU A 43 -5.11 14.39 -12.62
C GLU A 43 -3.73 14.15 -11.99
N ARG A 44 -2.91 13.36 -12.70
CA ARG A 44 -1.53 13.04 -12.30
C ARG A 44 -0.56 13.68 -13.26
N VAL A 45 0.52 14.25 -12.73
CA VAL A 45 1.60 14.84 -13.54
C VAL A 45 2.94 14.53 -12.87
N ASN A 46 3.74 13.69 -13.51
CA ASN A 46 5.06 13.25 -13.02
C ASN A 46 5.00 12.72 -11.57
N THR A 47 3.99 11.92 -11.28
CA THR A 47 3.63 11.54 -9.90
C THR A 47 4.42 10.29 -9.47
N PRO A 48 5.06 10.27 -8.29
CA PRO A 48 5.64 9.06 -7.74
C PRO A 48 4.61 7.95 -7.53
N VAL A 49 4.96 6.72 -7.88
CA VAL A 49 4.13 5.51 -7.75
C VAL A 49 4.91 4.45 -6.99
N GLU A 50 4.26 3.79 -6.05
CA GLU A 50 4.78 2.63 -5.31
C GLU A 50 3.80 1.46 -5.46
N ALA A 51 4.30 0.25 -5.68
CA ALA A 51 3.51 -0.97 -5.79
C ALA A 51 4.09 -2.09 -4.94
N SER A 52 3.25 -2.78 -4.16
CA SER A 52 3.64 -3.99 -3.45
C SER A 52 3.89 -5.13 -4.45
N LEU A 53 5.01 -5.82 -4.34
CA LEU A 53 5.30 -7.02 -5.12
C LEU A 53 4.97 -8.30 -4.36
N GLU A 54 4.07 -8.23 -3.37
CA GLU A 54 3.54 -9.40 -2.70
C GLU A 54 2.89 -10.36 -3.70
N GLY A 55 3.23 -11.65 -3.62
CA GLY A 55 2.76 -12.67 -4.56
C GLY A 55 3.46 -12.68 -5.93
N VAL A 56 4.38 -11.75 -6.21
CA VAL A 56 5.19 -11.76 -7.44
C VAL A 56 6.40 -12.71 -7.23
N PRO A 57 6.64 -13.70 -8.12
CA PRO A 57 7.67 -14.73 -7.94
C PRO A 57 9.08 -14.22 -8.26
N LEU A 58 9.58 -13.25 -7.49
CA LEU A 58 10.89 -12.62 -7.70
C LEU A 58 12.09 -13.52 -7.38
N GLN A 59 11.90 -14.54 -6.53
CA GLN A 59 12.99 -15.39 -6.02
C GLN A 59 13.48 -16.45 -7.02
N GLN A 60 12.73 -16.71 -8.09
CA GLN A 60 13.02 -17.76 -9.06
C GLN A 60 13.79 -17.27 -10.28
N GLN A 61 14.15 -15.99 -10.32
CA GLN A 61 14.58 -15.32 -11.55
C GLN A 61 16.08 -15.00 -11.53
N SER A 62 16.80 -15.40 -12.59
CA SER A 62 18.17 -14.95 -12.86
C SER A 62 18.14 -13.77 -13.83
N GLY A 63 18.39 -12.55 -13.37
CA GLY A 63 18.42 -11.35 -14.22
C GLY A 63 18.12 -10.06 -13.44
N ALA A 64 18.10 -8.93 -14.15
CA ALA A 64 17.65 -7.64 -13.63
C ALA A 64 16.15 -7.46 -13.90
N LEU A 65 15.47 -6.67 -13.06
CA LEU A 65 14.08 -6.31 -13.27
C LEU A 65 14.00 -5.00 -14.06
N GLN A 66 13.19 -4.97 -15.13
CA GLN A 66 12.92 -3.77 -15.92
C GLN A 66 11.41 -3.57 -16.03
N LEU A 67 10.97 -2.35 -15.70
CA LEU A 67 9.58 -1.92 -15.89
C LEU A 67 9.43 -1.34 -17.30
N TYR A 68 8.34 -1.67 -17.98
CA TYR A 68 7.95 -1.13 -19.27
C TYR A 68 6.55 -0.54 -19.16
N GLU A 69 6.33 0.63 -19.73
CA GLU A 69 4.99 1.15 -20.00
C GLU A 69 4.50 0.63 -21.35
N ILE A 70 3.22 0.24 -21.39
CA ILE A 70 2.57 -0.32 -22.58
C ILE A 70 1.46 0.65 -23.06
N THR A 71 1.70 1.32 -24.20
CA THR A 71 0.77 2.30 -24.76
C THR A 71 0.51 2.01 -26.23
N GLY A 72 -0.74 1.68 -26.60
CA GLY A 72 -1.10 1.38 -27.99
C GLY A 72 -0.31 0.23 -28.62
N GLY A 73 0.20 -0.71 -27.81
CA GLY A 73 1.08 -1.81 -28.24
C GLY A 73 2.56 -1.42 -28.37
N GLN A 74 2.93 -0.17 -28.11
CA GLN A 74 4.32 0.27 -27.99
C GLN A 74 4.81 0.09 -26.55
N GLU A 75 6.04 -0.40 -26.40
CA GLU A 75 6.70 -0.63 -25.12
C GLU A 75 7.77 0.43 -24.89
N THR A 76 7.73 1.11 -23.75
CA THR A 76 8.71 2.14 -23.37
C THR A 76 9.35 1.77 -22.04
N PRO A 77 10.69 1.62 -21.95
CA PRO A 77 11.35 1.37 -20.68
C PRO A 77 11.10 2.50 -19.67
N VAL A 78 10.81 2.14 -18.43
CA VAL A 78 10.58 3.07 -17.32
C VAL A 78 11.61 2.81 -16.23
N ALA A 79 12.33 3.85 -15.81
CA ALA A 79 13.21 3.77 -14.67
C ALA A 79 12.40 3.37 -13.42
N SER A 80 12.85 2.33 -12.73
CA SER A 80 12.19 1.80 -11.53
C SER A 80 13.23 1.38 -10.50
N GLN A 81 12.87 1.46 -9.23
CA GLN A 81 13.70 1.05 -8.11
C GLN A 81 12.95 0.03 -7.26
N LEU A 82 13.67 -1.01 -6.84
CA LEU A 82 13.17 -2.03 -5.93
C LEU A 82 13.60 -1.67 -4.50
N GLU A 83 12.63 -1.38 -3.64
CA GLU A 83 12.89 -1.08 -2.24
C GLU A 83 13.04 -2.35 -1.40
N ALA A 84 13.98 -2.31 -0.46
CA ALA A 84 14.14 -3.35 0.54
C ALA A 84 12.92 -3.38 1.48
N GLY A 85 12.46 -4.58 1.85
CA GLY A 85 11.28 -4.76 2.69
C GLY A 85 10.60 -6.12 2.48
N SER A 86 9.64 -6.42 3.35
CA SER A 86 8.78 -7.61 3.23
C SER A 86 7.32 -7.19 3.44
N PRO A 87 6.47 -7.19 2.38
CA PRO A 87 6.83 -7.47 0.98
C PRO A 87 7.73 -6.39 0.37
N LYS A 88 8.48 -6.75 -0.69
CA LYS A 88 9.26 -5.79 -1.48
C LYS A 88 8.32 -4.82 -2.20
N ARG A 89 8.78 -3.60 -2.45
CA ARG A 89 8.03 -2.60 -3.24
C ARG A 89 8.80 -2.19 -4.49
N LEU A 90 8.09 -2.05 -5.60
CA LEU A 90 8.61 -1.40 -6.81
C LEU A 90 8.16 0.05 -6.84
N THR A 91 9.05 0.95 -7.19
CA THR A 91 8.82 2.39 -7.15
C THR A 91 9.29 3.04 -8.45
N TRP A 92 8.49 3.92 -9.03
CA TRP A 92 8.81 4.65 -10.28
C TRP A 92 8.09 6.00 -10.34
N ILE A 93 8.40 6.80 -11.36
CA ILE A 93 7.68 8.05 -11.66
C ILE A 93 6.71 7.81 -12.81
N LEU A 94 5.43 8.12 -12.60
CA LEU A 94 4.42 8.16 -13.65
C LEU A 94 4.63 9.43 -14.49
N LYS A 95 5.60 9.38 -15.41
CA LYS A 95 6.01 10.52 -16.25
C LYS A 95 4.86 10.94 -17.19
N GLY A 96 4.70 12.25 -17.37
CA GLY A 96 3.64 12.86 -18.18
C GLY A 96 2.33 13.03 -17.43
N GLU A 97 1.30 13.45 -18.18
CA GLU A 97 -0.05 13.66 -17.68
C GLU A 97 -0.86 12.34 -17.70
N THR A 98 -1.75 12.17 -16.73
CA THR A 98 -2.73 11.07 -16.73
C THR A 98 -4.05 11.61 -16.23
N GLU A 99 -5.07 11.53 -17.08
CA GLU A 99 -6.38 12.13 -16.83
C GLU A 99 -7.12 11.42 -15.67
N PRO A 100 -7.93 12.15 -14.88
CA PRO A 100 -8.78 11.55 -13.86
C PRO A 100 -9.64 10.40 -14.41
N GLY A 101 -9.75 9.31 -13.66
CA GLY A 101 -10.56 8.14 -14.01
C GLY A 101 -9.96 7.23 -15.09
N THR A 102 -8.76 7.56 -15.60
CA THR A 102 -8.04 6.71 -16.55
C THR A 102 -6.97 5.85 -15.85
N ALA A 103 -6.48 4.84 -16.56
CA ALA A 103 -5.42 3.95 -16.09
C ALA A 103 -4.33 3.79 -17.15
N ARG A 104 -3.09 3.55 -16.70
CA ARG A 104 -1.92 3.23 -17.54
C ARG A 104 -1.40 1.83 -17.21
N SER A 105 -0.98 1.12 -18.24
CA SER A 105 -0.55 -0.28 -18.14
C SER A 105 0.96 -0.41 -18.16
N PHE A 106 1.50 -1.27 -17.30
CA PHE A 106 2.92 -1.57 -17.23
C PHE A 106 3.19 -3.06 -17.12
N GLU A 107 4.37 -3.48 -17.52
CA GLU A 107 4.88 -4.83 -17.36
C GLU A 107 6.25 -4.81 -16.70
N LEU A 108 6.42 -5.62 -15.65
CA LEU A 108 7.72 -5.90 -15.05
C LEU A 108 8.26 -7.18 -15.65
N ARG A 109 9.47 -7.10 -16.22
CA ARG A 109 10.12 -8.21 -16.91
C ARG A 109 11.48 -8.50 -16.33
N VAL A 110 11.91 -9.75 -16.45
CA VAL A 110 13.29 -10.16 -16.19
C VAL A 110 14.08 -9.97 -17.49
N VAL A 111 15.13 -9.17 -17.42
CA VAL A 111 16.05 -8.89 -18.52
C VAL A 111 17.47 -9.30 -18.16
N ASP A 112 18.31 -9.51 -19.16
CA ASP A 112 19.74 -9.67 -18.93
C ASP A 112 20.28 -8.42 -18.21
N ALA A 113 21.19 -8.62 -17.25
CA ALA A 113 21.79 -7.52 -16.54
C ALA A 113 22.47 -6.55 -17.53
N GLY A 114 21.91 -5.36 -17.68
CA GLY A 114 22.48 -4.28 -18.47
C GLY A 114 23.78 -3.75 -17.83
N GLY A 115 24.56 -3.00 -18.61
CA GLY A 115 25.76 -2.34 -18.11
C GLY A 115 25.43 -1.25 -17.08
N ASP A 116 26.33 -1.05 -16.10
CA ASP A 116 26.22 -0.01 -15.07
C ASP A 116 26.04 1.38 -15.71
N SER A 117 24.87 1.99 -15.50
CA SER A 117 24.68 3.43 -15.62
C SER A 117 24.81 4.07 -14.23
N SER A 118 25.49 5.21 -14.14
CA SER A 118 25.50 5.99 -12.90
C SER A 118 24.07 6.43 -12.55
N PRO A 119 23.67 6.34 -11.27
CA PRO A 119 22.32 6.67 -10.86
C PRO A 119 22.04 8.17 -11.02
N GLY A 120 20.81 8.52 -11.41
CA GLY A 120 20.36 9.91 -11.53
C GLY A 120 20.33 10.71 -10.22
N THR A 121 20.29 10.02 -9.08
CA THR A 121 20.34 10.60 -7.73
C THR A 121 21.29 9.80 -6.83
N ALA A 122 21.90 10.47 -5.85
CA ALA A 122 22.95 9.89 -5.01
C ALA A 122 22.82 10.29 -3.54
N VAL A 123 23.47 9.50 -2.67
CA VAL A 123 23.65 9.80 -1.24
C VAL A 123 25.15 9.88 -0.95
N ASN A 124 25.65 11.07 -0.62
CA ASN A 124 27.03 11.25 -0.17
C ASN A 124 27.09 11.25 1.36
N ASP A 125 27.96 10.42 1.93
CA ASP A 125 28.18 10.31 3.37
C ASP A 125 29.64 10.66 3.69
N ASP A 126 29.85 11.71 4.48
CA ASP A 126 31.20 12.16 4.88
C ASP A 126 31.60 11.71 6.30
N GLY A 127 30.79 10.86 6.95
CA GLY A 127 31.03 10.42 8.32
C GLY A 127 30.38 11.33 9.38
N GLU A 128 29.88 12.51 9.01
CA GLU A 128 29.14 13.42 9.90
C GLU A 128 27.72 13.74 9.43
N ARG A 129 27.51 13.73 8.11
CA ARG A 129 26.26 14.09 7.45
C ARG A 129 26.05 13.28 6.19
N LEU A 130 24.77 13.15 5.84
CA LEU A 130 24.29 12.63 4.56
C LEU A 130 23.84 13.78 3.68
N ARG A 131 24.32 13.84 2.44
CA ARG A 131 23.83 14.76 1.41
C ARG A 131 23.09 13.99 0.33
N LEU A 132 21.85 14.39 0.07
CA LEU A 132 21.09 13.92 -1.09
C LEU A 132 21.37 14.84 -2.27
N GLU A 133 21.72 14.25 -3.41
CA GLU A 133 22.07 14.96 -4.64
C GLU A 133 21.28 14.42 -5.83
N ARG A 134 21.00 15.30 -6.80
CA ARG A 134 20.42 14.96 -8.09
C ARG A 134 21.36 15.44 -9.19
N GLY A 135 22.00 14.50 -9.89
CA GLY A 135 23.21 14.81 -10.65
C GLY A 135 24.28 15.40 -9.72
N ASP A 136 24.77 16.59 -10.04
CA ASP A 136 25.73 17.36 -9.23
C ASP A 136 25.08 18.43 -8.34
N ARG A 137 23.75 18.54 -8.34
CA ARG A 137 23.01 19.56 -7.58
C ARG A 137 22.60 19.03 -6.20
N PRO A 138 22.95 19.71 -5.10
CA PRO A 138 22.52 19.30 -3.77
C PRO A 138 21.04 19.58 -3.56
N VAL A 139 20.33 18.64 -2.94
CA VAL A 139 18.93 18.80 -2.53
C VAL A 139 18.86 19.20 -1.07
N LEU A 140 19.42 18.35 -0.19
CA LEU A 140 19.47 18.60 1.26
C LEU A 140 20.65 17.89 1.93
N GLU A 141 21.02 18.38 3.11
CA GLU A 141 21.95 17.72 4.03
C GLU A 141 21.24 17.36 5.34
N TYR A 142 21.31 16.09 5.72
CA TYR A 142 20.95 15.62 7.05
C TYR A 142 22.21 15.44 7.89
N ARG A 143 22.28 16.15 9.01
CA ARG A 143 23.40 16.03 9.94
C ARG A 143 23.04 15.07 11.06
N TYR A 144 23.82 14.00 11.24
CA TYR A 144 23.64 13.06 12.35
C TYR A 144 24.68 13.24 13.45
N GLU A 145 25.92 13.61 13.12
CA GLU A 145 26.92 13.95 14.12
C GLU A 145 26.75 15.38 14.65
N PRO A 146 26.89 15.62 15.96
CA PRO A 146 26.80 16.95 16.53
C PRO A 146 27.76 17.97 15.91
N LYS A 147 27.24 19.15 15.56
CA LYS A 147 28.05 20.31 15.16
C LYS A 147 28.32 21.21 16.37
N GLY A 148 29.52 21.78 16.46
CA GLY A 148 29.85 22.81 17.44
C GLY A 148 28.96 24.07 17.32
N VAL A 149 28.86 24.82 18.41
CA VAL A 149 27.99 26.00 18.54
C VAL A 149 28.71 27.31 18.14
N PRO A 150 27.99 28.42 17.89
CA PRO A 150 28.63 29.72 17.66
C PRO A 150 29.47 30.17 18.86
N GLU A 151 30.46 31.02 18.61
CA GLU A 151 31.34 31.54 19.68
C GLU A 151 30.52 32.22 20.79
N GLY A 152 30.80 31.84 22.05
CA GLY A 152 30.10 32.37 23.23
C GLY A 152 28.75 31.72 23.53
N VAL A 153 28.30 30.76 22.72
CA VAL A 153 27.10 29.96 22.96
C VAL A 153 27.47 28.73 23.79
N ASP A 154 26.57 28.30 24.66
CA ASP A 154 26.75 27.10 25.47
C ASP A 154 26.78 25.83 24.59
N GLU A 155 27.78 24.96 24.77
CA GLU A 155 27.93 23.69 24.06
C GLU A 155 26.74 22.74 24.27
N ILE A 156 25.89 23.01 25.27
CA ILE A 156 24.64 22.30 25.42
C ILE A 156 23.78 22.37 24.15
N TYR A 157 23.91 23.40 23.31
CA TYR A 157 23.21 23.49 22.02
C TYR A 157 23.90 22.74 20.87
N SER A 158 25.02 22.04 21.09
CA SER A 158 25.65 21.21 20.05
C SER A 158 24.81 19.96 19.78
N ARG A 159 24.40 19.76 18.52
CA ARG A 159 23.47 18.68 18.14
C ARG A 159 23.61 18.21 16.70
N GLY A 160 23.13 16.98 16.46
CA GLY A 160 22.75 16.43 15.16
C GLY A 160 21.24 16.17 15.13
N GLY A 161 20.76 15.33 14.21
CA GLY A 161 19.35 14.99 14.09
C GLY A 161 18.50 16.09 13.47
N TYR A 162 19.01 16.78 12.44
CA TYR A 162 18.29 17.82 11.71
C TYR A 162 18.72 17.89 10.25
N ILE A 163 17.90 18.53 9.41
CA ILE A 163 18.21 18.80 8.00
C ILE A 163 18.61 20.27 7.85
N HIS A 164 19.85 20.50 7.43
CA HIS A 164 20.38 21.77 6.98
C HIS A 164 21.75 21.57 6.32
N PRO A 165 21.99 22.17 5.14
CA PRO A 165 21.06 23.00 4.36
C PRO A 165 19.94 22.25 3.62
N LEU A 166 18.91 22.99 3.21
CA LEU A 166 17.97 22.65 2.13
C LEU A 166 18.21 23.67 1.02
N TRP A 167 18.40 23.21 -0.22
CA TRP A 167 18.66 24.07 -1.37
C TRP A 167 17.48 24.11 -2.34
N SER A 168 17.29 25.23 -3.02
CA SER A 168 16.42 25.30 -4.19
C SER A 168 17.09 24.68 -5.44
N PRO A 169 16.32 24.37 -6.49
CA PRO A 169 16.86 23.89 -7.78
C PRO A 169 17.98 24.73 -8.39
N GLU A 170 17.89 26.06 -8.28
CA GLU A 170 18.89 27.03 -8.72
C GLU A 170 19.97 27.30 -7.65
N GLY A 171 19.91 26.64 -6.49
CA GLY A 171 20.98 26.60 -5.49
C GLY A 171 20.86 27.58 -4.32
N ALA A 172 19.72 28.24 -4.11
CA ALA A 172 19.54 29.09 -2.92
C ALA A 172 19.36 28.25 -1.65
N MET A 173 20.06 28.63 -0.58
CA MET A 173 19.90 28.02 0.74
C MET A 173 18.67 28.58 1.46
N LEU A 174 17.72 27.70 1.79
CA LEU A 174 16.40 28.08 2.29
C LEU A 174 16.24 27.92 3.81
N THR A 175 17.18 27.23 4.47
CA THR A 175 17.14 26.94 5.92
C THR A 175 18.30 27.61 6.65
N ARG A 176 18.16 27.78 7.97
CA ARG A 176 19.26 28.18 8.86
C ARG A 176 19.21 27.48 10.21
N VAL A 177 20.35 27.42 10.89
CA VAL A 177 20.49 26.81 12.22
C VAL A 177 21.07 27.81 13.21
N GLN A 178 20.70 27.68 14.49
CA GLN A 178 21.24 28.43 15.62
C GLN A 178 21.34 29.95 15.43
N PRO A 179 20.24 30.62 14.99
CA PRO A 179 20.24 32.07 14.90
C PRO A 179 20.41 32.70 16.31
N PRO A 180 20.98 33.92 16.41
CA PRO A 180 21.28 34.56 17.69
C PRO A 180 20.08 34.74 18.63
N ASP A 181 18.87 34.82 18.07
CA ASP A 181 17.62 34.97 18.81
C ASP A 181 17.11 33.63 19.39
N HIS A 182 17.44 32.50 18.75
CA HIS A 182 16.92 31.18 19.08
C HIS A 182 17.95 30.06 18.77
N TYR A 183 18.99 29.91 19.60
CA TYR A 183 20.04 28.88 19.42
C TYR A 183 19.56 27.41 19.38
N HIS A 184 18.31 27.15 19.77
CA HIS A 184 17.69 25.82 19.73
C HIS A 184 16.93 25.53 18.41
N HIS A 185 16.99 26.42 17.42
CA HIS A 185 16.35 26.21 16.12
C HIS A 185 17.32 25.60 15.09
N TYR A 186 16.86 24.58 14.34
CA TYR A 186 17.72 23.82 13.43
C TYR A 186 17.07 23.50 12.09
N GLY A 187 17.12 24.43 11.12
CA GLY A 187 16.74 24.16 9.73
C GLY A 187 15.38 23.48 9.60
N ILE A 188 15.37 22.18 9.30
CA ILE A 188 14.19 21.32 9.40
C ILE A 188 14.39 20.25 10.47
N TRP A 189 13.46 20.17 11.43
CA TRP A 189 13.50 19.24 12.56
C TRP A 189 12.13 19.09 13.25
N ASN A 190 12.04 18.19 14.23
CA ASN A 190 10.85 17.98 15.07
C ASN A 190 11.13 18.38 16.53
N PRO A 191 10.81 19.62 16.99
CA PRO A 191 11.06 20.05 18.35
C PRO A 191 10.03 19.50 19.34
N TRP A 192 10.22 18.28 19.83
CA TRP A 192 9.45 17.74 20.95
C TRP A 192 9.89 18.41 22.27
N THR A 193 9.24 19.51 22.63
CA THR A 193 9.68 20.41 23.71
C THR A 193 8.89 20.26 25.00
N ARG A 194 7.60 19.92 24.92
CA ARG A 194 6.78 19.73 26.11
C ARG A 194 6.23 18.32 26.11
N THR A 195 6.97 17.42 26.74
CA THR A 195 6.63 16.00 26.82
C THR A 195 6.60 15.55 28.28
N GLU A 196 5.97 14.42 28.54
CA GLU A 196 5.89 13.82 29.86
C GLU A 196 6.16 12.32 29.77
N PHE A 197 7.07 11.85 30.61
CA PHE A 197 7.41 10.44 30.77
C PHE A 197 7.52 10.12 32.27
N GLN A 198 6.82 9.07 32.71
CA GLN A 198 6.76 8.66 34.13
C GLN A 198 6.45 9.84 35.11
N GLY A 199 5.58 10.76 34.68
CA GLY A 199 5.17 11.94 35.47
C GLY A 199 6.18 13.08 35.52
N ARG A 200 7.30 13.00 34.78
CA ARG A 200 8.29 14.09 34.67
C ARG A 200 8.16 14.79 33.31
N GLU A 201 8.13 16.13 33.35
CA GLU A 201 8.17 16.95 32.13
C GLU A 201 9.59 16.98 31.55
N ILE A 202 9.71 16.72 30.24
CA ILE A 202 10.97 16.67 29.50
C ILE A 202 10.87 17.58 28.27
N ASP A 203 11.93 18.36 28.08
CA ASP A 203 12.18 19.13 26.87
C ASP A 203 13.44 18.63 26.19
N PHE A 204 13.30 18.06 24.99
CA PHE A 204 14.43 17.53 24.22
C PHE A 204 15.10 18.60 23.35
N TRP A 205 14.51 19.79 23.22
CA TRP A 205 14.95 20.81 22.27
C TRP A 205 15.39 22.15 22.88
N ASN A 206 14.68 22.66 23.90
CA ASN A 206 15.13 23.80 24.71
C ASN A 206 16.12 23.35 25.79
N LEU A 207 17.35 23.11 25.37
CA LEU A 207 18.35 22.44 26.20
C LEU A 207 18.88 23.24 27.38
N ALA A 208 18.55 24.53 27.52
CA ALA A 208 19.03 25.37 28.61
C ALA A 208 18.76 24.80 30.02
N LYS A 209 17.73 23.96 30.17
CA LYS A 209 17.40 23.29 31.44
C LYS A 209 18.04 21.91 31.61
N GLY A 210 18.68 21.37 30.57
CA GLY A 210 19.34 20.06 30.58
C GLY A 210 18.42 18.89 30.93
N GLN A 211 17.13 18.95 30.57
CA GLN A 211 16.12 17.93 30.92
C GLN A 211 16.14 16.69 30.03
N GLY A 212 16.56 16.85 28.78
CA GLY A 212 16.67 15.78 27.80
C GLY A 212 17.49 16.22 26.58
N THR A 213 17.80 15.28 25.69
CA THR A 213 18.49 15.55 24.42
C THR A 213 18.07 14.55 23.34
N VAL A 214 18.37 14.84 22.07
CA VAL A 214 18.16 13.93 20.94
C VAL A 214 19.51 13.50 20.40
N ARG A 215 19.70 12.19 20.24
CA ARG A 215 20.93 11.62 19.66
C ARG A 215 20.56 10.71 18.50
N THR A 216 21.20 10.88 17.35
CA THR A 216 21.08 9.89 16.28
C THR A 216 21.71 8.59 16.76
N ASP A 217 20.94 7.50 16.73
CA ASP A 217 21.37 6.16 17.11
C ASP A 217 22.16 5.52 15.97
N ARG A 218 21.58 5.51 14.76
CA ARG A 218 22.19 4.94 13.56
C ARG A 218 21.47 5.40 12.29
N ILE A 219 22.20 5.35 11.17
CA ILE A 219 21.62 5.34 9.83
C ILE A 219 21.34 3.88 9.46
N THR A 220 20.07 3.51 9.27
CA THR A 220 19.64 2.13 8.99
C THR A 220 19.61 1.82 7.51
N GLU A 221 19.40 2.82 6.65
CA GLU A 221 19.29 2.64 5.21
C GLU A 221 19.86 3.86 4.46
N ARG A 222 20.46 3.60 3.29
CA ARG A 222 20.82 4.58 2.27
C ARG A 222 20.38 4.01 0.94
N THR A 223 19.73 4.82 0.12
CA THR A 223 19.21 4.41 -1.18
C THR A 223 19.62 5.42 -2.22
N GLU A 224 20.11 4.95 -3.36
CA GLU A 224 20.42 5.76 -4.53
C GLU A 224 19.92 5.03 -5.78
N GLY A 225 19.67 5.78 -6.86
CA GLY A 225 19.14 5.23 -8.09
C GLY A 225 18.54 6.30 -9.02
N ASP A 226 17.87 5.86 -10.07
CA ASP A 226 17.30 6.73 -11.10
C ASP A 226 15.94 7.34 -10.74
N VAL A 227 15.26 6.82 -9.73
CA VAL A 227 13.92 7.24 -9.29
C VAL A 227 13.98 8.09 -8.03
N PHE A 228 14.83 7.75 -7.06
CA PHE A 228 15.01 8.53 -5.84
C PHE A 228 16.30 8.18 -5.11
N ALA A 229 16.80 9.16 -4.36
CA ALA A 229 17.80 8.96 -3.31
C ALA A 229 17.17 9.20 -1.94
N GLY A 230 17.67 8.52 -0.91
CA GLY A 230 17.07 8.63 0.42
C GLY A 230 17.88 7.98 1.52
N PHE A 231 17.42 8.17 2.75
CA PHE A 231 17.99 7.53 3.92
C PHE A 231 16.94 7.24 4.98
N GLU A 232 17.28 6.31 5.87
CA GLU A 232 16.57 6.10 7.13
C GLU A 232 17.53 6.32 8.31
N ALA A 233 17.10 7.12 9.29
CA ALA A 233 17.86 7.42 10.51
C ALA A 233 16.99 7.26 11.76
N THR A 234 17.50 6.53 12.76
CA THR A 234 16.82 6.38 14.06
C THR A 234 17.44 7.32 15.07
N HIS A 235 16.60 7.98 15.86
CA HIS A 235 16.98 8.91 16.92
C HIS A 235 16.45 8.41 18.26
N ASN A 236 17.27 8.57 19.30
CA ASN A 236 16.88 8.37 20.68
C ASN A 236 16.60 9.73 21.31
N HIS A 237 15.39 9.91 21.82
CA HIS A 237 15.03 11.00 22.72
C HIS A 237 15.36 10.54 24.14
N VAL A 238 16.37 11.16 24.70
CA VAL A 238 17.02 10.76 25.95
C VAL A 238 16.61 11.70 27.06
N ASP A 239 15.97 11.16 28.07
CA ASP A 239 15.86 11.79 29.37
C ASP A 239 17.23 11.76 30.03
N THR A 240 17.78 12.92 30.38
CA THR A 240 19.08 13.02 31.06
C THR A 240 19.02 12.75 32.56
N GLY A 241 17.82 12.82 33.15
CA GLY A 241 17.53 12.44 34.54
C GLY A 241 18.34 13.21 35.61
N PRO A 242 17.97 13.07 36.90
CA PRO A 242 18.84 13.47 38.00
C PRO A 242 19.81 12.37 38.45
N SER A 243 19.56 11.09 38.07
CA SER A 243 20.34 9.93 38.54
C SER A 243 20.98 9.12 37.40
N GLU A 244 20.24 8.83 36.33
CA GLU A 244 20.73 8.07 35.17
C GLU A 244 19.99 8.51 33.91
N GLU A 245 20.67 8.47 32.77
CA GLU A 245 20.05 8.76 31.48
C GLU A 245 19.19 7.58 30.98
N GLN A 246 18.07 7.87 30.33
CA GLN A 246 17.16 6.86 29.80
C GLN A 246 16.62 7.26 28.43
N VAL A 247 16.60 6.32 27.48
CA VAL A 247 15.87 6.53 26.22
C VAL A 247 14.37 6.37 26.49
N THR A 248 13.59 7.41 26.23
CA THR A 248 12.13 7.41 26.49
C THR A 248 11.32 7.22 25.22
N LEU A 249 11.82 7.73 24.10
CA LEU A 249 11.16 7.69 22.81
C LEU A 249 12.18 7.43 21.69
N LYS A 250 11.83 6.54 20.77
CA LYS A 250 12.56 6.34 19.52
C LYS A 250 11.81 7.01 18.38
N GLU A 251 12.55 7.71 17.53
CA GLU A 251 12.02 8.38 16.35
C GLU A 251 12.81 7.98 15.11
N THR A 252 12.16 7.31 14.16
CA THR A 252 12.77 6.94 12.88
C THR A 252 12.33 7.91 11.80
N TRP A 253 13.29 8.56 11.15
CA TRP A 253 13.06 9.38 9.96
C TRP A 253 13.34 8.58 8.71
N LYS A 254 12.39 8.58 7.77
CA LYS A 254 12.58 8.12 6.39
C LYS A 254 12.47 9.33 5.48
N VAL A 255 13.54 9.63 4.74
CA VAL A 255 13.61 10.79 3.85
C VAL A 255 13.88 10.30 2.43
N LYS A 256 13.02 10.65 1.48
CA LYS A 256 13.19 10.33 0.05
C LYS A 256 13.17 11.60 -0.77
N SER A 257 14.18 11.82 -1.60
CA SER A 257 14.24 12.85 -2.63
C SER A 257 13.96 12.22 -3.99
N TRP A 258 12.81 12.54 -4.56
CA TRP A 258 12.37 11.98 -5.84
C TRP A 258 13.10 12.64 -7.02
N ASN A 259 13.53 11.83 -7.99
CA ASN A 259 13.99 12.26 -9.30
C ASN A 259 12.78 12.51 -10.23
N VAL A 260 11.87 13.39 -9.82
CA VAL A 260 10.78 13.86 -10.68
C VAL A 260 11.36 14.49 -11.95
N ASP A 261 10.76 14.23 -13.12
CA ASP A 261 11.25 14.58 -14.47
C ASP A 261 12.22 15.79 -14.54
N PRO A 262 13.41 15.69 -15.17
CA PRO A 262 14.35 16.83 -15.30
C PRO A 262 13.75 18.08 -15.92
N ASP A 263 12.69 17.94 -16.71
CA ASP A 263 11.98 19.07 -17.31
C ASP A 263 11.20 19.91 -16.27
N GLN A 264 10.98 19.37 -15.07
CA GLN A 264 10.43 20.09 -13.93
C GLN A 264 11.55 20.39 -12.93
N GLU A 265 12.04 21.63 -12.93
CA GLU A 265 13.07 22.10 -12.00
C GLU A 265 12.49 22.35 -10.60
N VAL A 266 12.11 21.27 -9.92
CA VAL A 266 11.67 21.26 -8.52
C VAL A 266 12.33 20.10 -7.78
N TRP A 267 12.51 20.24 -6.47
CA TRP A 267 12.81 19.11 -5.59
C TRP A 267 11.55 18.65 -4.89
N LEU A 268 11.23 17.37 -5.02
CA LEU A 268 10.14 16.74 -4.30
C LEU A 268 10.74 15.83 -3.23
N VAL A 269 10.46 16.11 -1.96
CA VAL A 269 11.06 15.40 -0.83
C VAL A 269 9.97 14.91 0.12
N ASP A 270 9.92 13.60 0.33
CA ASP A 270 9.07 12.98 1.35
C ASP A 270 9.83 12.86 2.66
N PHE A 271 9.14 13.18 3.74
CA PHE A 271 9.63 13.04 5.10
C PHE A 271 8.60 12.26 5.93
N THR A 272 8.99 11.12 6.47
CA THR A 272 8.17 10.36 7.42
C THR A 272 8.89 10.28 8.76
N SER A 273 8.24 10.70 9.84
CA SER A 273 8.67 10.45 11.22
C SER A 273 7.81 9.34 11.83
N VAL A 274 8.46 8.31 12.38
CA VAL A 274 7.80 7.21 13.11
C VAL A 274 8.23 7.27 14.57
N LEU A 275 7.28 7.59 15.45
CA LEU A 275 7.46 7.72 16.89
C LEU A 275 7.06 6.40 17.57
N ARG A 276 7.89 5.90 18.49
CA ARG A 276 7.62 4.70 19.29
C ARG A 276 8.18 4.85 20.70
N PRO A 277 7.36 4.72 21.76
CA PRO A 277 7.86 4.65 23.13
C PRO A 277 8.95 3.59 23.26
N ALA A 278 10.05 3.94 23.92
CA ALA A 278 11.21 3.06 24.03
C ALA A 278 11.08 2.03 25.17
N THR A 279 9.99 2.12 25.94
CA THR A 279 9.75 1.36 27.18
C THR A 279 8.31 0.86 27.23
N GLU A 280 7.98 0.10 28.28
CA GLU A 280 6.61 -0.34 28.57
C GLU A 280 5.74 0.74 29.24
N ASP A 281 6.29 1.93 29.50
CA ASP A 281 5.54 3.07 29.99
C ASP A 281 5.07 3.98 28.84
N PRO A 282 3.87 4.58 28.95
CA PRO A 282 3.39 5.52 27.96
C PRO A 282 4.25 6.79 27.93
N PHE A 283 4.33 7.39 26.75
CA PHE A 283 4.99 8.66 26.54
C PHE A 283 3.97 9.68 26.07
N THR A 284 3.89 10.85 26.70
CA THR A 284 2.90 11.88 26.32
C THR A 284 3.58 13.10 25.73
N ILE A 285 3.18 13.47 24.52
CA ILE A 285 3.46 14.80 23.96
C ILE A 285 2.36 15.72 24.47
N LYS A 286 2.69 16.66 25.35
CA LYS A 286 1.71 17.51 26.05
C LYS A 286 1.23 18.63 25.14
N GLU A 287 0.04 19.15 25.40
CA GLU A 287 -0.47 20.35 24.76
C GLU A 287 0.53 21.51 24.90
N TYR A 288 1.01 22.03 23.76
CA TYR A 288 1.96 23.14 23.75
C TYR A 288 2.00 23.90 22.43
N ARG A 289 2.37 25.17 22.50
CA ARG A 289 2.30 26.13 21.38
C ARG A 289 3.15 25.78 20.14
N TYR A 290 4.22 24.99 20.25
CA TYR A 290 5.05 24.57 19.11
C TYR A 290 5.71 23.20 19.37
N GLN A 291 5.48 22.22 18.50
CA GLN A 291 6.08 20.86 18.50
C GLN A 291 5.90 20.23 17.10
N GLY A 292 6.68 19.23 16.71
CA GLY A 292 6.49 18.54 15.41
C GLY A 292 7.18 19.21 14.20
N PHE A 293 6.75 18.87 12.98
CA PHE A 293 7.53 19.19 11.77
C PHE A 293 7.69 20.70 11.56
N SER A 294 8.94 21.16 11.57
CA SER A 294 9.29 22.59 11.64
C SER A 294 10.27 23.01 10.56
N LEU A 295 10.17 24.27 10.14
CA LEU A 295 11.13 25.00 9.32
C LEU A 295 11.57 26.28 10.05
N ARG A 296 12.88 26.47 10.16
CA ARG A 296 13.53 27.75 10.40
C ARG A 296 14.17 28.22 9.10
N ALA A 297 13.55 29.22 8.48
CA ALA A 297 13.97 29.68 7.16
C ALA A 297 15.21 30.59 7.22
N THR A 298 15.84 30.76 6.07
CA THR A 298 17.00 31.64 5.83
C THR A 298 16.83 33.05 6.43
N ALA A 299 17.95 33.67 6.80
CA ALA A 299 17.96 35.01 7.39
C ALA A 299 17.46 36.09 6.42
N LYS A 300 17.50 35.81 5.11
CA LYS A 300 17.00 36.71 4.08
C LYS A 300 15.50 36.92 4.10
N TRP A 301 14.76 36.03 4.77
CA TRP A 301 13.30 36.03 4.78
C TRP A 301 12.79 36.69 6.05
N ASN A 302 12.14 37.83 5.86
CA ASN A 302 11.61 38.70 6.91
C ASN A 302 10.18 39.16 6.51
N ASP A 303 9.60 40.09 7.26
CA ASP A 303 8.25 40.57 7.01
C ASP A 303 8.05 41.23 5.64
N GLU A 304 9.12 41.77 5.02
CA GLU A 304 9.07 42.48 3.74
C GLU A 304 9.46 41.59 2.54
N THR A 305 10.27 40.58 2.78
CA THR A 305 10.95 39.79 1.75
C THR A 305 10.41 38.39 1.59
N ALA A 306 9.52 37.96 2.49
CA ALA A 306 8.91 36.64 2.46
C ALA A 306 7.38 36.71 2.44
N SER A 307 6.79 35.74 1.77
CA SER A 307 5.36 35.48 1.73
C SER A 307 5.04 34.13 2.34
N ILE A 308 3.88 34.05 2.98
CA ILE A 308 3.27 32.80 3.41
C ILE A 308 1.88 32.75 2.81
N LEU A 309 1.52 31.60 2.24
CA LEU A 309 0.15 31.31 1.81
C LEU A 309 -0.24 29.92 2.30
N THR A 310 -1.39 29.81 2.95
CA THR A 310 -1.93 28.52 3.37
C THR A 310 -3.00 28.01 2.39
N SER A 311 -3.30 26.71 2.46
CA SER A 311 -4.41 26.11 1.71
C SER A 311 -5.80 26.67 2.05
N ARG A 312 -5.90 27.55 3.06
CA ARG A 312 -7.14 28.24 3.46
C ARG A 312 -7.12 29.74 3.15
N GLY A 313 -6.08 30.23 2.47
CA GLY A 313 -5.95 31.63 2.08
C GLY A 313 -5.42 32.55 3.18
N HIS A 314 -4.99 32.00 4.33
CA HIS A 314 -4.28 32.77 5.36
C HIS A 314 -2.87 33.10 4.92
N ASP A 315 -2.40 34.27 5.35
CA ASP A 315 -1.06 34.78 5.09
C ASP A 315 -0.21 34.81 6.37
N LYS A 316 0.98 35.39 6.30
CA LYS A 316 1.90 35.49 7.45
C LYS A 316 1.24 36.15 8.66
N SER A 317 0.35 37.11 8.48
CA SER A 317 -0.25 37.91 9.57
C SER A 317 -1.29 37.13 10.38
N ASP A 318 -2.01 36.20 9.77
CA ASP A 318 -3.19 35.55 10.38
C ASP A 318 -3.15 34.01 10.38
N ALA A 319 -2.14 33.37 9.77
CA ALA A 319 -2.06 31.91 9.70
C ALA A 319 -1.72 31.20 11.03
N ASN A 320 -1.18 31.91 12.03
CA ASN A 320 -0.80 31.29 13.31
C ASN A 320 -2.03 30.75 14.09
N GLY A 321 -1.97 29.48 14.50
CA GLY A 321 -3.06 28.78 15.18
C GLY A 321 -4.17 28.28 14.24
N THR A 322 -4.07 28.57 12.94
CA THR A 322 -4.99 28.04 11.93
C THR A 322 -4.60 26.61 11.55
N ARG A 323 -5.38 25.97 10.68
CA ARG A 323 -5.12 24.61 10.18
C ARG A 323 -5.11 24.66 8.66
N ALA A 324 -4.13 24.01 8.03
CA ALA A 324 -4.03 23.96 6.58
C ALA A 324 -3.53 22.60 6.10
N ARG A 325 -3.88 22.23 4.86
CA ARG A 325 -3.39 21.00 4.21
C ARG A 325 -1.95 21.18 3.70
N TRP A 326 -1.63 22.42 3.37
CA TRP A 326 -0.31 22.85 2.95
C TRP A 326 -0.07 24.31 3.33
N VAL A 327 1.20 24.66 3.48
CA VAL A 327 1.70 26.02 3.69
C VAL A 327 2.84 26.26 2.70
N ASP A 328 2.66 27.23 1.82
CA ASP A 328 3.72 27.75 0.96
C ASP A 328 4.48 28.86 1.69
N VAL A 329 5.80 28.78 1.66
CA VAL A 329 6.69 29.79 2.20
C VAL A 329 7.73 30.11 1.15
N SER A 330 7.75 31.36 0.70
CA SER A 330 8.65 31.82 -0.35
C SER A 330 9.18 33.21 -0.06
N GLY A 331 10.27 33.58 -0.71
CA GLY A 331 10.83 34.91 -0.55
C GLY A 331 12.01 35.16 -1.47
N VAL A 332 12.61 36.35 -1.32
CA VAL A 332 13.76 36.78 -2.12
C VAL A 332 14.93 35.79 -1.98
N SER A 333 15.59 35.51 -3.10
CA SER A 333 16.77 34.66 -3.19
C SER A 333 17.81 35.26 -4.14
N ASP A 334 19.04 34.72 -4.14
CA ASP A 334 20.11 35.17 -5.06
C ASP A 334 20.09 34.41 -6.39
N THR A 335 19.03 33.65 -6.67
CA THR A 335 18.94 32.83 -7.86
C THR A 335 18.50 33.65 -9.07
N PRO A 336 18.72 33.18 -10.31
CA PRO A 336 18.22 33.84 -11.52
C PRO A 336 16.73 34.16 -11.49
N SER A 337 15.91 33.30 -10.86
CA SER A 337 14.48 33.52 -10.68
C SER A 337 14.14 34.61 -9.66
N GLY A 338 15.08 35.03 -8.82
CA GLY A 338 14.95 36.11 -7.84
C GLY A 338 14.12 35.76 -6.59
N THR A 339 13.31 34.72 -6.65
CA THR A 339 12.60 34.13 -5.51
C THR A 339 12.77 32.63 -5.48
N SER A 340 12.71 32.06 -4.29
CA SER A 340 12.68 30.61 -4.07
C SER A 340 11.68 30.30 -2.97
N GLY A 341 11.17 29.07 -2.94
CA GLY A 341 10.15 28.68 -1.96
C GLY A 341 10.13 27.20 -1.64
N VAL A 342 9.38 26.89 -0.58
CA VAL A 342 9.09 25.54 -0.12
C VAL A 342 7.61 25.45 0.23
N LEU A 343 6.89 24.57 -0.47
CA LEU A 343 5.56 24.14 -0.10
C LEU A 343 5.64 22.95 0.85
N PHE A 344 5.21 23.13 2.09
CA PHE A 344 5.06 22.05 3.07
C PHE A 344 3.65 21.47 3.01
N MET A 345 3.54 20.15 2.91
CA MET A 345 2.28 19.42 2.82
C MET A 345 2.16 18.41 3.97
N THR A 346 0.99 18.33 4.58
CA THR A 346 0.65 17.32 5.60
C THR A 346 -0.31 16.27 5.06
N ASN A 347 -0.17 15.03 5.55
CA ASN A 347 -0.95 13.88 5.10
C ASN A 347 -2.24 13.70 5.94
N PRO A 348 -3.39 13.35 5.32
CA PRO A 348 -4.65 13.09 6.03
C PRO A 348 -4.57 12.05 7.16
N ASN A 349 -3.61 11.13 7.11
CA ASN A 349 -3.44 10.09 8.12
C ASN A 349 -2.63 10.54 9.35
N ASN A 350 -2.11 11.77 9.37
CA ASN A 350 -1.38 12.29 10.52
C ASN A 350 -2.31 12.50 11.71
N PHE A 351 -1.77 12.31 12.92
CA PHE A 351 -2.52 12.63 14.14
C PHE A 351 -2.92 14.11 14.17
N ASN A 352 -4.17 14.38 14.55
CA ASN A 352 -4.75 15.73 14.61
C ASN A 352 -4.79 16.47 13.25
N TYR A 353 -4.83 15.75 12.13
CA TYR A 353 -4.90 16.35 10.79
C TYR A 353 -6.17 17.20 10.54
N PRO A 354 -6.04 18.31 9.78
CA PRO A 354 -4.79 19.00 9.48
C PRO A 354 -4.25 19.64 10.76
N GLU A 355 -2.98 19.41 11.08
CA GLU A 355 -2.39 19.86 12.34
C GLU A 355 -2.49 21.40 12.47
N PRO A 356 -2.72 21.92 13.69
CA PRO A 356 -2.59 23.34 13.96
C PRO A 356 -1.21 23.88 13.57
N LEU A 357 -1.19 25.06 12.97
CA LEU A 357 0.02 25.72 12.52
C LEU A 357 0.59 26.61 13.61
N ARG A 358 1.90 26.54 13.82
CA ARG A 358 2.66 27.60 14.49
C ARG A 358 3.42 28.38 13.42
N ILE A 359 2.99 29.63 13.22
CA ILE A 359 3.63 30.58 12.30
C ILE A 359 4.00 31.82 13.11
N TRP A 360 5.10 32.46 12.77
CA TRP A 360 5.45 33.75 13.37
C TRP A 360 4.77 34.89 12.63
N PRO A 361 3.79 35.57 13.25
CA PRO A 361 3.07 36.65 12.59
C PRO A 361 3.97 37.84 12.29
N THR A 362 3.52 38.69 11.36
CA THR A 362 4.14 39.98 11.07
C THR A 362 4.33 40.78 12.35
N GLY A 363 5.51 41.38 12.52
CA GLY A 363 5.95 42.16 13.68
C GLY A 363 6.52 41.32 14.83
N MET A 364 6.44 39.99 14.79
CA MET A 364 7.12 39.14 15.78
C MET A 364 8.65 39.23 15.60
N ASN A 365 9.42 39.20 16.70
CA ASN A 365 10.89 39.30 16.68
C ASN A 365 11.41 40.50 15.85
N ASP A 366 10.81 41.68 16.05
CA ASP A 366 11.12 42.92 15.32
C ASP A 366 10.92 42.85 13.79
N GLY A 367 10.27 41.80 13.29
CA GLY A 367 10.00 41.59 11.86
C GLY A 367 11.20 41.10 11.06
N GLU A 368 12.38 41.00 11.67
CA GLU A 368 13.64 40.63 11.03
C GLU A 368 13.91 39.13 11.11
N GLU A 369 14.37 38.56 9.99
CA GLU A 369 14.70 37.12 9.87
C GLU A 369 13.57 36.21 10.43
N ASN A 370 12.33 36.67 10.24
CA ASN A 370 11.16 36.32 11.03
C ASN A 370 10.26 35.30 10.31
N VAL A 371 10.85 34.18 9.88
CA VAL A 371 10.09 33.09 9.27
C VAL A 371 10.35 31.77 10.02
N PHE A 372 9.27 31.25 10.58
CA PHE A 372 9.17 29.95 11.23
C PHE A 372 7.81 29.36 10.89
N VAL A 373 7.81 28.09 10.44
CA VAL A 373 6.60 27.33 10.13
C VAL A 373 6.67 26.00 10.83
N ASN A 374 5.57 25.59 11.46
CA ASN A 374 5.51 24.31 12.16
C ASN A 374 4.09 23.71 12.09
N PHE A 375 4.00 22.46 11.62
CA PHE A 375 2.82 21.61 11.79
C PHE A 375 2.87 20.99 13.18
N ASN A 376 1.97 21.43 14.06
CA ASN A 376 1.97 21.05 15.47
C ASN A 376 0.82 20.10 15.83
N PRO A 377 1.05 18.78 15.81
CA PRO A 377 0.01 17.79 16.11
C PRO A 377 -0.56 17.90 17.53
N ALA A 378 0.15 18.53 18.48
CA ALA A 378 -0.24 18.63 19.88
C ALA A 378 -0.42 20.10 20.35
N GLN A 379 -0.90 20.99 19.47
CA GLN A 379 -1.10 22.39 19.87
C GLN A 379 -2.31 22.61 20.78
N ASP A 380 -3.37 21.83 20.58
CA ASP A 380 -4.68 22.01 21.21
C ASP A 380 -5.15 20.77 21.99
N ARG A 381 -4.25 19.80 22.19
CA ARG A 381 -4.49 18.56 22.95
C ARG A 381 -3.18 17.85 23.29
N ASP A 382 -3.24 17.04 24.34
CA ASP A 382 -2.22 16.01 24.61
C ASP A 382 -2.30 14.89 23.56
N TRP A 383 -1.15 14.29 23.26
CA TRP A 383 -1.01 13.09 22.45
C TRP A 383 -0.25 12.02 23.22
N VAL A 384 -0.98 10.99 23.67
CA VAL A 384 -0.42 9.84 24.39
C VAL A 384 0.00 8.78 23.39
N LEU A 385 1.27 8.39 23.43
CA LEU A 385 1.85 7.29 22.67
C LEU A 385 1.86 6.05 23.56
N ALA A 386 1.07 5.04 23.19
CA ALA A 386 0.96 3.81 23.97
C ALA A 386 2.18 2.90 23.73
N PRO A 387 2.62 2.15 24.76
CA PRO A 387 3.68 1.15 24.62
C PRO A 387 3.40 0.15 23.50
N GLY A 388 4.45 -0.26 22.79
CA GLY A 388 4.35 -1.22 21.69
C GLY A 388 3.76 -0.66 20.38
N GLN A 389 3.11 0.51 20.41
CA GLN A 389 2.54 1.15 19.22
C GLN A 389 3.55 2.08 18.54
N SER A 390 3.48 2.11 17.21
CA SER A 390 4.23 3.05 16.38
C SER A 390 3.27 4.05 15.76
N HIS A 391 3.63 5.34 15.81
CA HIS A 391 2.82 6.42 15.26
C HIS A 391 3.58 7.12 14.14
N SER A 392 2.97 7.23 12.96
CA SER A 392 3.60 7.82 11.78
C SER A 392 3.03 9.21 11.51
N LEU A 393 3.93 10.16 11.26
CA LEU A 393 3.63 11.46 10.66
C LEU A 393 4.32 11.55 9.31
N LYS A 394 3.57 11.90 8.27
CA LYS A 394 4.04 11.98 6.88
C LYS A 394 3.89 13.41 6.37
N TYR A 395 4.95 13.91 5.76
CA TYR A 395 5.02 15.22 5.14
C TYR A 395 5.68 15.12 3.77
N ARG A 396 5.36 16.08 2.90
CA ARG A 396 6.06 16.27 1.62
C ARG A 396 6.44 17.73 1.47
N MET A 397 7.63 17.97 0.95
CA MET A 397 8.14 19.28 0.57
C MET A 397 8.27 19.34 -0.94
N LEU A 398 7.75 20.41 -1.54
CA LEU A 398 8.08 20.81 -2.90
C LEU A 398 8.95 22.06 -2.82
N VAL A 399 10.19 21.98 -3.26
CA VAL A 399 11.14 23.10 -3.31
C VAL A 399 11.25 23.59 -4.75
N TYR A 400 11.17 24.90 -4.93
CA TYR A 400 11.11 25.51 -6.25
C TYR A 400 11.80 26.88 -6.28
N ASP A 401 12.07 27.36 -7.49
CA ASP A 401 12.47 28.74 -7.78
C ASP A 401 11.34 29.45 -8.57
N GLY A 402 11.23 30.77 -8.40
CA GLY A 402 10.15 31.57 -8.98
C GLY A 402 8.88 31.58 -8.13
N GLU A 403 7.72 31.44 -8.78
CA GLU A 403 6.39 31.51 -8.17
C GLU A 403 5.66 30.15 -8.21
N LEU A 404 4.86 29.88 -7.18
CA LEU A 404 3.99 28.70 -7.11
C LEU A 404 2.54 29.15 -6.94
N SER A 405 1.66 28.74 -7.86
CA SER A 405 0.25 29.05 -7.75
C SER A 405 -0.45 28.16 -6.71
N ALA A 406 -1.53 28.67 -6.10
CA ALA A 406 -2.36 27.88 -5.20
C ALA A 406 -3.01 26.65 -5.88
N GLU A 407 -3.24 26.71 -7.19
CA GLU A 407 -3.73 25.59 -7.98
C GLU A 407 -2.68 24.48 -8.08
N ALA A 408 -1.43 24.84 -8.41
CA ALA A 408 -0.31 23.91 -8.43
C ALA A 408 -0.07 23.30 -7.04
N ALA A 409 -0.08 24.11 -5.99
CA ALA A 409 0.04 23.63 -4.60
C ALA A 409 -1.05 22.61 -4.23
N ASN A 410 -2.30 22.86 -4.62
CA ASN A 410 -3.39 21.91 -4.40
C ASN A 410 -3.22 20.61 -5.21
N ARG A 411 -2.70 20.67 -6.44
CA ARG A 411 -2.39 19.48 -7.25
C ARG A 411 -1.34 18.60 -6.56
N TYR A 412 -0.21 19.17 -6.16
CA TYR A 412 0.84 18.44 -5.44
C TYR A 412 0.34 17.83 -4.13
N TRP A 413 -0.49 18.57 -3.39
CA TRP A 413 -1.09 18.04 -2.17
C TRP A 413 -2.05 16.87 -2.46
N ARG A 414 -2.86 16.93 -3.52
CA ARG A 414 -3.73 15.82 -3.93
C ARG A 414 -2.93 14.58 -4.31
N ASP A 415 -1.83 14.74 -5.04
CA ASP A 415 -0.91 13.64 -5.36
C ASP A 415 -0.31 12.99 -4.12
N PHE A 416 0.02 13.79 -3.11
CA PHE A 416 0.55 13.28 -1.85
C PHE A 416 -0.52 12.63 -0.95
N ALA A 417 -1.70 13.26 -0.85
CA ALA A 417 -2.78 12.82 0.04
C ALA A 417 -3.55 11.63 -0.52
N HIS A 418 -3.60 11.51 -1.85
CA HIS A 418 -4.35 10.50 -2.58
C HIS A 418 -3.45 9.97 -3.70
N PRO A 419 -2.42 9.15 -3.39
CA PRO A 419 -1.54 8.59 -4.42
C PRO A 419 -2.31 7.72 -5.42
N PRO A 420 -1.80 7.49 -6.64
CA PRO A 420 -2.39 6.56 -7.60
C PRO A 420 -2.57 5.15 -7.03
N GLU A 421 -3.67 4.49 -7.38
CA GLU A 421 -3.92 3.10 -7.02
C GLU A 421 -3.24 2.17 -8.04
N VAL A 422 -2.60 1.11 -7.57
CA VAL A 422 -1.89 0.17 -8.44
C VAL A 422 -2.43 -1.24 -8.25
N ASP A 423 -3.04 -1.78 -9.29
CA ASP A 423 -3.33 -3.20 -9.37
C ASP A 423 -2.08 -3.94 -9.84
N VAL A 424 -1.65 -4.95 -9.08
CA VAL A 424 -0.53 -5.82 -9.43
C VAL A 424 -1.06 -7.21 -9.77
N HIS A 425 -0.67 -7.71 -10.94
CA HIS A 425 -1.04 -9.02 -11.44
C HIS A 425 0.21 -9.84 -11.69
N PRO A 426 0.63 -10.73 -10.76
CA PRO A 426 1.75 -11.63 -10.98
C PRO A 426 1.56 -12.48 -12.25
N VAL A 427 2.57 -12.47 -13.12
CA VAL A 427 2.63 -13.29 -14.34
C VAL A 427 3.63 -14.43 -14.08
N GLY A 428 3.31 -15.64 -14.53
CA GLY A 428 4.19 -16.81 -14.38
C GLY A 428 4.01 -17.64 -13.10
N THR A 429 2.97 -17.38 -12.30
CA THR A 429 2.61 -18.22 -11.12
C THR A 429 2.00 -19.58 -11.47
N LEU A 430 1.65 -19.80 -12.73
CA LEU A 430 1.09 -21.07 -13.23
C LEU A 430 1.75 -21.49 -14.54
N GLN A 431 2.79 -20.78 -15.00
CA GLN A 431 3.42 -21.09 -16.28
C GLN A 431 3.96 -22.52 -16.25
N ASP A 432 3.58 -23.32 -17.24
CA ASP A 432 3.90 -24.74 -17.40
C ASP A 432 3.30 -25.66 -16.33
N ALA A 433 2.44 -25.15 -15.44
CA ALA A 433 1.67 -25.99 -14.53
C ALA A 433 0.67 -26.85 -15.32
N ASN A 434 0.37 -28.04 -14.83
CA ASN A 434 -0.60 -28.94 -15.43
C ASN A 434 -1.72 -29.25 -14.43
N VAL A 435 -2.98 -28.99 -14.81
CA VAL A 435 -4.13 -29.20 -13.92
C VAL A 435 -5.13 -30.18 -14.51
N LEU A 436 -5.70 -31.03 -13.64
CA LEU A 436 -6.79 -31.93 -14.00
C LEU A 436 -8.11 -31.34 -13.49
N VAL A 437 -9.00 -30.96 -14.41
CA VAL A 437 -10.39 -30.59 -14.08
C VAL A 437 -11.25 -31.84 -14.11
N TYR A 438 -11.74 -32.23 -12.94
CA TYR A 438 -12.59 -33.39 -12.74
C TYR A 438 -14.04 -32.97 -12.48
N THR A 439 -14.99 -33.49 -13.27
CA THR A 439 -16.39 -33.03 -13.28
C THR A 439 -17.40 -34.17 -13.07
N ARG A 440 -16.95 -35.39 -12.77
CA ARG A 440 -17.85 -36.54 -12.65
C ARG A 440 -18.85 -36.34 -11.51
N ASN A 441 -20.09 -36.73 -11.78
CA ASN A 441 -21.17 -36.79 -10.81
C ASN A 441 -21.67 -38.25 -10.67
N GLY A 442 -22.02 -38.66 -9.45
CA GLY A 442 -22.69 -39.95 -9.19
C GLY A 442 -24.20 -39.89 -9.49
N GLU A 443 -24.93 -40.94 -9.10
CA GLU A 443 -26.41 -40.94 -9.20
C GLU A 443 -26.99 -39.78 -8.36
N GLY A 444 -27.69 -38.85 -9.02
CA GLY A 444 -28.28 -37.66 -8.38
C GLY A 444 -28.39 -36.47 -9.33
N TYR A 445 -28.52 -35.27 -8.76
CA TYR A 445 -28.57 -34.02 -9.51
C TYR A 445 -27.20 -33.67 -10.11
N VAL A 446 -27.20 -33.17 -11.34
CA VAL A 446 -26.01 -32.72 -12.09
C VAL A 446 -26.24 -31.27 -12.50
N HIS A 447 -25.31 -30.39 -12.13
CA HIS A 447 -25.41 -28.96 -12.42
C HIS A 447 -25.16 -28.69 -13.91
N ASP A 448 -25.91 -27.76 -14.49
CA ASP A 448 -25.80 -27.37 -15.90
C ASP A 448 -24.66 -26.37 -16.18
N ASN A 449 -24.01 -25.88 -15.13
CA ASN A 449 -22.87 -24.95 -15.15
C ASN A 449 -21.51 -25.59 -15.47
N ILE A 450 -21.42 -26.92 -15.51
CA ILE A 450 -20.18 -27.68 -15.71
C ILE A 450 -19.44 -27.22 -16.99
N PRO A 451 -20.10 -27.09 -18.16
CA PRO A 451 -19.42 -26.66 -19.39
C PRO A 451 -18.77 -25.28 -19.26
N GLN A 452 -19.47 -24.31 -18.67
CA GLN A 452 -18.97 -22.94 -18.48
C GLN A 452 -17.82 -22.90 -17.46
N SER A 453 -17.87 -23.76 -16.44
CA SER A 453 -16.76 -23.90 -15.50
C SER A 453 -15.49 -24.42 -16.17
N VAL A 454 -15.61 -25.48 -16.98
CA VAL A 454 -14.48 -26.04 -17.74
C VAL A 454 -13.94 -25.01 -18.72
N GLU A 455 -14.82 -24.37 -19.51
CA GLU A 455 -14.42 -23.35 -20.48
C GLU A 455 -13.69 -22.17 -19.81
N MET A 456 -14.20 -21.69 -18.67
CA MET A 456 -13.55 -20.63 -17.91
C MET A 456 -12.14 -21.04 -17.47
N ILE A 457 -11.97 -22.25 -16.93
CA ILE A 457 -10.66 -22.74 -16.49
C ILE A 457 -9.70 -22.92 -17.67
N GLU A 458 -10.18 -23.43 -18.81
CA GLU A 458 -9.39 -23.51 -20.05
C GLU A 458 -8.95 -22.13 -20.56
N GLN A 459 -9.84 -21.14 -20.52
CA GLN A 459 -9.52 -19.75 -20.86
C GLN A 459 -8.49 -19.15 -19.89
N LEU A 460 -8.60 -19.44 -18.59
CA LEU A 460 -7.58 -19.06 -17.61
C LEU A 460 -6.24 -19.74 -17.91
N GLY A 461 -6.26 -21.02 -18.28
CA GLY A 461 -5.09 -21.81 -18.70
C GLY A 461 -4.38 -21.17 -19.88
N GLN A 462 -5.14 -20.86 -20.93
CA GLN A 462 -4.62 -20.17 -22.12
C GLN A 462 -4.06 -18.78 -21.81
N ALA A 463 -4.71 -18.03 -20.92
CA ALA A 463 -4.29 -16.67 -20.56
C ALA A 463 -3.08 -16.64 -19.61
N ARG A 464 -2.88 -17.67 -18.79
CA ARG A 464 -1.86 -17.70 -17.72
C ARG A 464 -0.78 -18.76 -17.91
N GLY A 465 -0.84 -19.52 -19.00
CA GLY A 465 0.22 -20.44 -19.42
C GLY A 465 0.24 -21.79 -18.72
N PHE A 466 -0.89 -22.26 -18.16
CA PHE A 466 -1.01 -23.62 -17.62
C PHE A 466 -1.84 -24.53 -18.52
N GLU A 467 -1.49 -25.81 -18.55
CA GLU A 467 -2.21 -26.84 -19.27
C GLU A 467 -3.42 -27.33 -18.47
N VAL A 468 -4.54 -27.54 -19.16
CA VAL A 468 -5.80 -28.00 -18.57
C VAL A 468 -6.20 -29.31 -19.23
N THR A 469 -6.37 -30.36 -18.42
CA THR A 469 -7.01 -31.61 -18.84
C THR A 469 -8.38 -31.71 -18.17
N ALA A 470 -9.48 -31.69 -18.91
CA ALA A 470 -10.82 -31.89 -18.37
C ALA A 470 -11.30 -33.33 -18.58
N THR A 471 -11.89 -33.96 -17.56
CA THR A 471 -12.41 -35.33 -17.64
C THR A 471 -13.51 -35.63 -16.63
N GLU A 472 -14.41 -36.55 -17.00
CA GLU A 472 -15.38 -37.20 -16.10
C GLU A 472 -15.03 -38.67 -15.82
N ASP A 473 -13.91 -39.15 -16.37
CA ASP A 473 -13.48 -40.55 -16.26
C ASP A 473 -12.63 -40.76 -14.98
N PRO A 474 -13.13 -41.53 -13.99
CA PRO A 474 -12.40 -41.83 -12.77
C PRO A 474 -11.18 -42.73 -13.04
N GLY A 475 -11.05 -43.28 -14.25
CA GLY A 475 -9.85 -43.99 -14.73
C GLY A 475 -8.56 -43.14 -14.67
N HIS A 476 -8.67 -41.81 -14.65
CA HIS A 476 -7.52 -40.92 -14.44
C HIS A 476 -6.95 -40.98 -13.01
N PHE A 477 -7.68 -41.49 -12.02
CA PHE A 477 -7.23 -41.58 -10.63
C PHE A 477 -6.38 -42.83 -10.38
N THR A 478 -5.19 -42.81 -10.98
CA THR A 478 -4.10 -43.73 -10.69
C THR A 478 -2.88 -42.93 -10.27
N ARG A 479 -1.98 -43.51 -9.47
CA ARG A 479 -0.78 -42.78 -9.01
C ARG A 479 0.08 -42.28 -10.17
N ASP A 480 0.23 -43.09 -11.22
CA ASP A 480 1.05 -42.72 -12.38
C ASP A 480 0.45 -41.54 -13.15
N SER A 481 -0.87 -41.52 -13.31
CA SER A 481 -1.57 -40.40 -13.92
C SER A 481 -1.52 -39.14 -13.05
N LEU A 482 -1.80 -39.25 -11.75
CA LEU A 482 -1.89 -38.08 -10.86
C LEU A 482 -0.53 -37.39 -10.62
N ARG A 483 0.60 -38.07 -10.86
CA ARG A 483 1.95 -37.48 -10.74
C ARG A 483 2.22 -36.29 -11.66
N GLN A 484 1.49 -36.20 -12.78
CA GLN A 484 1.75 -35.17 -13.79
C GLN A 484 1.03 -33.85 -13.48
N TYR A 485 0.11 -33.83 -12.50
CA TYR A 485 -0.74 -32.67 -12.24
C TYR A 485 -0.32 -31.92 -10.97
N ASP A 486 -0.12 -30.61 -11.09
CA ASP A 486 0.18 -29.72 -9.97
C ASP A 486 -1.06 -29.43 -9.11
N ALA A 487 -2.26 -29.48 -9.73
CA ALA A 487 -3.53 -29.38 -9.02
C ALA A 487 -4.62 -30.27 -9.63
N LEU A 488 -5.49 -30.79 -8.76
CA LEU A 488 -6.76 -31.41 -9.13
C LEU A 488 -7.90 -30.45 -8.79
N ILE A 489 -8.71 -30.12 -9.79
CA ILE A 489 -9.85 -29.20 -9.67
C ILE A 489 -11.13 -30.02 -9.76
N PHE A 490 -11.76 -30.24 -8.60
CA PHE A 490 -13.08 -30.85 -8.50
C PHE A 490 -14.11 -29.75 -8.76
N SER A 491 -14.47 -29.61 -10.04
CA SER A 491 -15.38 -28.58 -10.50
C SER A 491 -16.80 -29.14 -10.57
N ASN A 492 -17.67 -28.68 -9.68
CA ASN A 492 -19.09 -29.04 -9.68
C ASN A 492 -19.33 -30.56 -9.62
N THR A 493 -18.42 -31.30 -8.96
CA THR A 493 -18.57 -32.73 -8.72
C THR A 493 -19.57 -32.97 -7.60
N ASN A 494 -20.37 -34.03 -7.68
CA ASN A 494 -21.35 -34.34 -6.64
C ASN A 494 -21.57 -35.86 -6.49
N ASN A 495 -22.14 -36.28 -5.36
CA ASN A 495 -22.47 -37.67 -5.07
C ASN A 495 -21.24 -38.59 -5.13
N LYS A 496 -21.38 -39.83 -5.64
CA LYS A 496 -20.28 -40.79 -5.77
C LYS A 496 -19.51 -40.59 -7.07
N THR A 497 -18.32 -40.02 -6.95
CA THR A 497 -17.43 -39.66 -8.06
C THR A 497 -16.37 -40.74 -8.31
N PHE A 498 -16.18 -41.70 -7.40
CA PHE A 498 -15.28 -42.84 -7.62
C PHE A 498 -16.03 -44.16 -7.80
N THR A 499 -15.48 -45.06 -8.60
CA THR A 499 -16.04 -46.41 -8.86
C THR A 499 -15.25 -47.53 -8.17
N SER A 500 -14.12 -47.21 -7.53
CA SER A 500 -13.30 -48.16 -6.79
C SER A 500 -12.50 -47.51 -5.66
N ASP A 501 -12.18 -48.28 -4.62
CA ASP A 501 -11.33 -47.81 -3.51
C ASP A 501 -9.90 -47.48 -3.97
N ALA A 502 -9.39 -48.13 -5.02
CA ALA A 502 -8.07 -47.83 -5.58
C ALA A 502 -7.95 -46.38 -6.08
N GLN A 503 -9.05 -45.80 -6.61
CA GLN A 503 -9.09 -44.40 -7.05
C GLN A 503 -9.10 -43.44 -5.85
N ARG A 504 -9.87 -43.79 -4.81
CA ARG A 504 -9.87 -43.06 -3.53
C ARG A 504 -8.47 -43.05 -2.91
N GLU A 505 -7.78 -44.19 -2.90
CA GLU A 505 -6.39 -44.31 -2.42
C GLU A 505 -5.40 -43.51 -3.29
N ALA A 506 -5.63 -43.40 -4.59
CA ALA A 506 -4.79 -42.59 -5.48
C ALA A 506 -4.92 -41.09 -5.15
N LEU A 507 -6.14 -40.59 -4.89
CA LEU A 507 -6.36 -39.21 -4.42
C LEU A 507 -5.69 -38.96 -3.07
N GLN A 508 -5.83 -39.89 -2.10
CA GLN A 508 -5.15 -39.77 -0.80
C GLN A 508 -3.63 -39.70 -0.97
N TRP A 509 -3.07 -40.57 -1.80
CA TRP A 509 -1.65 -40.57 -2.10
C TRP A 509 -1.22 -39.23 -2.71
N TYR A 510 -1.96 -38.72 -3.69
CA TYR A 510 -1.66 -37.44 -4.35
C TYR A 510 -1.58 -36.28 -3.35
N VAL A 511 -2.59 -36.13 -2.50
CA VAL A 511 -2.61 -35.07 -1.47
C VAL A 511 -1.44 -35.23 -0.51
N ARG A 512 -1.11 -36.46 -0.08
CA ARG A 512 0.05 -36.77 0.77
C ARG A 512 1.41 -36.51 0.13
N GLN A 513 1.47 -36.31 -1.19
CA GLN A 513 2.71 -35.91 -1.86
C GLN A 513 2.81 -34.40 -2.07
N GLY A 514 1.93 -33.62 -1.43
CA GLY A 514 1.92 -32.16 -1.56
C GLY A 514 1.06 -31.62 -2.70
N GLY A 515 0.26 -32.49 -3.34
CA GLY A 515 -0.61 -32.10 -4.45
C GLY A 515 -1.65 -31.05 -4.06
N GLY A 516 -1.99 -30.18 -5.02
CA GLY A 516 -3.01 -29.13 -4.85
C GLY A 516 -4.42 -29.65 -5.10
N PHE A 517 -5.39 -29.24 -4.28
CA PHE A 517 -6.80 -29.56 -4.46
C PHE A 517 -7.65 -28.29 -4.49
N VAL A 518 -8.47 -28.14 -5.53
CA VAL A 518 -9.45 -27.06 -5.66
C VAL A 518 -10.83 -27.68 -5.70
N GLY A 519 -11.73 -27.24 -4.81
CA GLY A 519 -13.15 -27.58 -4.89
C GLY A 519 -13.97 -26.36 -5.31
N ILE A 520 -14.87 -26.53 -6.28
CA ILE A 520 -15.78 -25.46 -6.72
C ILE A 520 -17.22 -25.93 -6.52
N HIS A 521 -18.01 -25.07 -5.89
CA HIS A 521 -19.45 -25.19 -5.71
C HIS A 521 -19.87 -26.51 -5.05
N SER A 522 -20.49 -27.43 -5.80
CA SER A 522 -21.05 -28.69 -5.30
C SER A 522 -20.02 -29.74 -4.89
N ALA A 523 -18.71 -29.46 -5.03
CA ALA A 523 -17.64 -30.36 -4.61
C ALA A 523 -17.74 -30.85 -3.16
N THR A 524 -18.33 -30.06 -2.24
CA THR A 524 -18.62 -30.47 -0.85
C THR A 524 -19.71 -31.54 -0.72
N GLY A 525 -20.53 -31.74 -1.75
CA GLY A 525 -21.52 -32.81 -1.86
C GLY A 525 -20.96 -34.12 -2.43
N SER A 526 -19.67 -34.16 -2.80
CA SER A 526 -19.03 -35.37 -3.28
C SER A 526 -18.61 -36.30 -2.13
N GLU A 527 -18.70 -37.61 -2.37
CA GLU A 527 -18.17 -38.66 -1.49
C GLU A 527 -18.58 -38.49 -0.01
N ARG A 528 -19.84 -38.08 0.25
CA ARG A 528 -20.36 -37.77 1.60
C ARG A 528 -20.26 -38.94 2.60
N ASP A 529 -20.11 -40.17 2.12
CA ASP A 529 -19.89 -41.38 2.94
C ASP A 529 -18.42 -41.63 3.27
N TRP A 530 -17.50 -40.77 2.84
CA TRP A 530 -16.07 -40.91 3.00
C TRP A 530 -15.47 -39.78 3.87
N PRO A 531 -15.32 -39.99 5.20
CA PRO A 531 -14.91 -38.93 6.13
C PRO A 531 -13.55 -38.28 5.84
N TRP A 532 -12.66 -38.96 5.11
CA TRP A 532 -11.39 -38.36 4.70
C TRP A 532 -11.60 -37.28 3.63
N PHE A 533 -12.55 -37.46 2.71
CA PHE A 533 -12.86 -36.49 1.67
C PHE A 533 -13.49 -35.23 2.25
N SER A 534 -14.46 -35.36 3.16
CA SER A 534 -15.05 -34.22 3.88
C SER A 534 -13.97 -33.38 4.60
N LYS A 535 -12.97 -34.03 5.20
CA LYS A 535 -11.84 -33.34 5.83
C LYS A 535 -10.89 -32.69 4.82
N LEU A 536 -10.67 -33.31 3.65
CA LEU A 536 -9.89 -32.73 2.56
C LEU A 536 -10.53 -31.43 2.09
N VAL A 537 -11.83 -31.46 1.73
CA VAL A 537 -12.55 -30.27 1.26
C VAL A 537 -12.72 -29.25 2.39
N GLY A 538 -12.79 -29.70 3.64
CA GLY A 538 -12.86 -28.84 4.83
C GLY A 538 -14.28 -28.66 5.39
N GLY A 539 -15.26 -29.34 4.81
CA GLY A 539 -16.66 -29.38 5.24
C GLY A 539 -17.46 -30.38 4.39
N ASN A 540 -18.65 -30.75 4.85
CA ASN A 540 -19.59 -31.62 4.16
C ASN A 540 -20.87 -30.84 3.86
N PHE A 541 -21.42 -30.95 2.65
CA PHE A 541 -22.66 -30.27 2.30
C PHE A 541 -23.81 -30.74 3.20
N GLU A 542 -24.59 -29.80 3.72
CA GLU A 542 -25.80 -30.06 4.53
C GLU A 542 -27.06 -29.63 3.79
N ARG A 543 -27.16 -28.34 3.46
CA ARG A 543 -28.29 -27.72 2.78
C ARG A 543 -27.86 -26.44 2.06
N HIS A 544 -28.76 -25.85 1.28
CA HIS A 544 -28.59 -24.53 0.71
C HIS A 544 -29.89 -23.73 0.79
N SER A 545 -29.82 -22.40 0.70
CA SER A 545 -30.99 -21.53 0.51
C SER A 545 -31.57 -21.69 -0.91
N PRO A 546 -32.81 -21.27 -1.18
CA PRO A 546 -33.22 -21.00 -2.56
C PRO A 546 -32.26 -20.02 -3.25
N ARG A 547 -32.18 -20.10 -4.58
CA ARG A 547 -31.39 -19.14 -5.37
C ARG A 547 -31.92 -17.74 -5.21
N GLN A 548 -31.02 -16.81 -4.92
CA GLN A 548 -31.33 -15.43 -4.60
C GLN A 548 -30.07 -14.57 -4.66
N ASP A 549 -30.25 -13.27 -4.50
CA ASP A 549 -29.14 -12.35 -4.31
C ASP A 549 -28.74 -12.34 -2.83
N PHE A 550 -27.44 -12.28 -2.54
CA PHE A 550 -26.93 -12.14 -1.17
C PHE A 550 -25.55 -11.50 -1.15
N THR A 551 -25.12 -11.02 0.01
CA THR A 551 -23.79 -10.43 0.15
C THR A 551 -22.79 -11.44 0.72
N ALA A 552 -21.64 -11.57 0.05
CA ALA A 552 -20.44 -12.20 0.60
C ALA A 552 -19.52 -11.14 1.23
N GLU A 553 -19.10 -11.35 2.47
CA GLU A 553 -18.14 -10.50 3.18
C GLU A 553 -16.73 -11.06 3.09
N VAL A 554 -15.76 -10.18 2.80
CA VAL A 554 -14.35 -10.55 2.68
C VAL A 554 -13.68 -10.52 4.05
N VAL A 555 -13.36 -11.70 4.59
CA VAL A 555 -12.73 -11.85 5.91
C VAL A 555 -11.27 -11.37 5.88
N THR A 556 -10.58 -11.59 4.76
CA THR A 556 -9.19 -11.15 4.57
C THR A 556 -8.90 -10.88 3.10
N ARG A 557 -8.17 -9.79 2.83
CA ARG A 557 -7.65 -9.43 1.51
C ARG A 557 -6.19 -9.82 1.31
N ALA A 558 -5.62 -10.61 2.23
CA ALA A 558 -4.24 -11.09 2.12
C ALA A 558 -4.09 -12.31 1.19
N HIS A 559 -5.19 -12.98 0.80
CA HIS A 559 -5.15 -14.17 -0.03
C HIS A 559 -5.33 -13.81 -1.53
N PRO A 560 -4.63 -14.45 -2.48
CA PRO A 560 -4.73 -14.12 -3.91
C PRO A 560 -6.16 -14.18 -4.47
N SER A 561 -7.00 -15.09 -3.96
CA SER A 561 -8.40 -15.22 -4.37
C SER A 561 -9.31 -14.11 -3.84
N THR A 562 -8.89 -13.28 -2.88
CA THR A 562 -9.74 -12.24 -2.27
C THR A 562 -9.12 -10.86 -2.24
N ALA A 563 -7.83 -10.71 -2.55
CA ALA A 563 -7.11 -9.42 -2.47
C ALA A 563 -7.76 -8.28 -3.27
N PHE A 564 -8.38 -8.63 -4.39
CA PHE A 564 -9.01 -7.70 -5.32
C PHE A 564 -10.51 -7.49 -5.09
N LEU A 565 -11.12 -8.28 -4.21
CA LEU A 565 -12.55 -8.15 -3.93
C LEU A 565 -12.80 -6.90 -3.09
N PRO A 566 -13.96 -6.22 -3.27
CA PRO A 566 -14.44 -5.24 -2.32
C PRO A 566 -14.75 -5.92 -0.97
N ASP A 567 -14.77 -5.17 0.12
CA ASP A 567 -15.05 -5.71 1.46
C ASP A 567 -16.41 -6.44 1.54
N ARG A 568 -17.38 -5.98 0.73
CA ARG A 568 -18.68 -6.62 0.51
C ARG A 568 -18.88 -6.89 -0.98
N TRP A 569 -19.05 -8.15 -1.35
CA TRP A 569 -19.23 -8.62 -2.71
C TRP A 569 -20.67 -9.11 -2.90
N GLU A 570 -21.43 -8.41 -3.74
CA GLU A 570 -22.81 -8.80 -4.06
C GLU A 570 -22.84 -9.99 -5.02
N ILE A 571 -23.44 -11.07 -4.57
CA ILE A 571 -23.66 -12.30 -5.34
C ILE A 571 -25.08 -12.25 -5.90
N VAL A 572 -25.20 -12.49 -7.21
CA VAL A 572 -26.47 -12.40 -7.93
C VAL A 572 -26.95 -13.80 -8.33
N ASP A 573 -28.19 -14.15 -7.99
CA ASP A 573 -28.87 -15.40 -8.35
C ASP A 573 -28.02 -16.68 -8.10
N ASP A 574 -27.53 -16.85 -6.87
CA ASP A 574 -26.82 -18.05 -6.40
C ASP A 574 -27.51 -18.62 -5.15
N GLU A 575 -27.10 -19.79 -4.68
CA GLU A 575 -27.51 -20.31 -3.38
C GLU A 575 -26.38 -20.26 -2.35
N SER A 576 -26.74 -19.96 -1.09
CA SER A 576 -25.80 -20.03 0.02
C SER A 576 -25.76 -21.46 0.57
N TYR A 577 -24.58 -22.09 0.53
CA TYR A 577 -24.37 -23.42 1.08
C TYR A 577 -24.08 -23.37 2.58
N TYR A 578 -24.70 -24.30 3.30
CA TYR A 578 -24.41 -24.59 4.70
C TYR A 578 -23.73 -25.95 4.80
N HIS A 579 -22.70 -26.01 5.63
CA HIS A 579 -21.86 -27.20 5.77
C HIS A 579 -21.90 -27.74 7.19
N THR A 580 -21.85 -29.06 7.31
CA THR A 580 -21.52 -29.77 8.55
C THR A 580 -20.06 -30.19 8.54
N GLU A 581 -19.54 -30.64 9.69
CA GLU A 581 -18.16 -31.13 9.83
C GLU A 581 -17.08 -30.13 9.38
N LEU A 582 -17.34 -28.82 9.50
CA LEU A 582 -16.37 -27.78 9.18
C LEU A 582 -15.07 -28.01 9.96
N SER A 583 -13.96 -28.11 9.23
CA SER A 583 -12.65 -28.35 9.83
C SER A 583 -12.24 -27.11 10.63
N PRO A 584 -11.81 -27.24 11.91
CA PRO A 584 -11.33 -26.10 12.70
C PRO A 584 -9.98 -25.54 12.19
N LYS A 585 -9.40 -26.15 11.15
CA LYS A 585 -8.15 -25.73 10.52
C LYS A 585 -8.36 -24.91 9.24
N ILE A 586 -9.60 -24.73 8.79
CA ILE A 586 -9.87 -23.87 7.64
C ILE A 586 -9.52 -22.43 7.98
N ASN A 587 -8.96 -21.73 7.01
CA ASN A 587 -8.75 -20.30 7.03
C ASN A 587 -9.83 -19.69 6.15
N VAL A 588 -10.80 -19.04 6.79
CA VAL A 588 -11.97 -18.48 6.10
C VAL A 588 -11.55 -17.27 5.26
N LEU A 589 -12.02 -17.25 4.01
CA LEU A 589 -11.76 -16.19 3.04
C LEU A 589 -13.00 -15.33 2.81
N LEU A 590 -14.15 -15.98 2.65
CA LEU A 590 -15.44 -15.35 2.46
C LEU A 590 -16.46 -15.95 3.42
N THR A 591 -17.31 -15.09 3.97
CA THR A 591 -18.54 -15.47 4.68
C THR A 591 -19.75 -14.92 3.94
N VAL A 592 -20.89 -15.57 4.03
CA VAL A 592 -22.18 -14.95 3.67
C VAL A 592 -22.66 -14.07 4.82
N ASP A 593 -23.23 -12.91 4.52
CA ASP A 593 -24.01 -12.08 5.45
C ASP A 593 -25.43 -12.66 5.52
N LEU A 594 -25.74 -13.39 6.60
CA LEU A 594 -27.03 -14.08 6.74
C LEU A 594 -28.21 -13.12 6.85
N GLY A 595 -27.98 -11.84 7.20
CA GLY A 595 -29.02 -10.81 7.19
C GLY A 595 -29.49 -10.43 5.77
N THR A 596 -28.78 -10.88 4.73
CA THR A 596 -29.15 -10.66 3.32
C THR A 596 -29.84 -11.86 2.68
N ILE A 597 -29.93 -12.99 3.39
CA ILE A 597 -30.65 -14.17 2.91
C ILE A 597 -32.13 -14.02 3.26
N GLU A 598 -32.99 -14.04 2.25
CA GLU A 598 -34.44 -14.10 2.41
C GLU A 598 -34.85 -15.39 3.15
N GLU A 599 -35.75 -15.23 4.12
CA GLU A 599 -36.16 -16.30 5.04
C GLU A 599 -36.65 -17.55 4.30
N ASP A 600 -36.03 -18.69 4.62
CA ASP A 600 -36.58 -20.02 4.43
C ASP A 600 -36.76 -20.66 5.81
N ASP A 601 -37.81 -21.48 5.98
CA ASP A 601 -38.16 -22.19 7.23
C ASP A 601 -36.98 -23.02 7.78
N SER A 602 -35.95 -23.29 6.97
CA SER A 602 -34.74 -24.04 7.32
C SER A 602 -33.61 -23.23 7.95
N LEU A 603 -33.68 -21.88 7.98
CA LEU A 603 -32.64 -21.04 8.61
C LEU A 603 -32.60 -21.18 10.13
N ASP A 604 -33.74 -21.47 10.76
CA ASP A 604 -33.87 -21.64 12.22
C ASP A 604 -33.22 -22.93 12.75
N GLU A 605 -33.04 -23.96 11.91
CA GLU A 605 -32.50 -25.27 12.34
C GLU A 605 -30.96 -25.33 12.36
N TYR A 606 -30.27 -24.37 11.73
CA TYR A 606 -28.80 -24.20 11.61
C TYR A 606 -28.58 -22.99 10.68
N PRO A 607 -27.72 -21.96 10.93
CA PRO A 607 -26.50 -21.94 11.75
C PRO A 607 -26.51 -20.99 12.98
N GLY A 608 -27.68 -20.48 13.39
CA GLY A 608 -27.84 -19.37 14.35
C GLY A 608 -27.11 -19.50 15.70
N ASP A 609 -26.79 -20.71 16.17
CA ASP A 609 -26.06 -20.91 17.43
C ASP A 609 -24.53 -20.93 17.28
N THR A 610 -23.99 -21.21 16.09
CA THR A 610 -22.53 -21.46 15.90
C THR A 610 -21.81 -20.30 15.23
N PHE A 611 -22.43 -19.66 14.24
CA PHE A 611 -21.77 -18.63 13.43
C PHE A 611 -22.46 -17.26 13.47
N GLY A 612 -23.51 -17.09 14.28
CA GLY A 612 -24.25 -15.84 14.39
C GLY A 612 -24.86 -15.43 13.05
N ASP A 613 -24.63 -14.19 12.63
CA ASP A 613 -25.16 -13.60 11.39
C ASP A 613 -24.25 -13.82 10.17
N SER A 614 -23.26 -14.70 10.26
CA SER A 614 -22.32 -14.98 9.15
C SER A 614 -22.11 -16.48 8.96
N PHE A 615 -21.74 -16.95 7.77
CA PHE A 615 -21.39 -18.37 7.57
C PHE A 615 -20.27 -18.56 6.53
N PRO A 616 -19.24 -19.40 6.75
CA PRO A 616 -18.15 -19.58 5.79
C PRO A 616 -18.61 -20.16 4.45
N ILE A 617 -18.20 -19.53 3.34
CA ILE A 617 -18.53 -19.98 1.97
C ILE A 617 -17.30 -20.11 1.06
N ALA A 618 -16.13 -19.59 1.47
CA ALA A 618 -14.86 -19.90 0.82
C ALA A 618 -13.73 -19.96 1.84
N TRP A 619 -12.79 -20.89 1.65
CA TRP A 619 -11.69 -21.10 2.59
C TRP A 619 -10.50 -21.83 1.95
N TYR A 620 -9.40 -21.86 2.68
CA TYR A 620 -8.25 -22.71 2.37
C TYR A 620 -7.70 -23.42 3.61
N GLN A 621 -7.00 -24.53 3.40
CA GLN A 621 -6.25 -25.22 4.46
C GLN A 621 -5.09 -26.03 3.89
N LYS A 622 -4.15 -26.37 4.78
CA LYS A 622 -3.17 -27.42 4.55
C LYS A 622 -3.72 -28.71 5.15
N PHE A 623 -3.84 -29.77 4.34
CA PHE A 623 -4.46 -31.02 4.77
C PHE A 623 -3.70 -32.24 4.24
N ASP A 624 -3.35 -33.16 5.14
CA ASP A 624 -2.71 -34.45 4.85
C ASP A 624 -1.53 -34.33 3.85
N GLY A 625 -0.67 -33.33 4.05
CA GLY A 625 0.50 -33.02 3.21
C GLY A 625 0.24 -32.04 2.06
N GLY A 626 -1.01 -31.91 1.60
CA GLY A 626 -1.40 -31.09 0.46
C GLY A 626 -1.97 -29.73 0.84
N ARG A 627 -2.27 -28.95 -0.20
CA ARG A 627 -2.93 -27.63 -0.11
C ARG A 627 -4.31 -27.72 -0.71
N GLN A 628 -5.31 -27.20 0.00
CA GLN A 628 -6.69 -27.21 -0.43
C GLN A 628 -7.31 -25.81 -0.40
N TRP A 629 -8.02 -25.45 -1.46
CA TRP A 629 -8.87 -24.26 -1.56
C TRP A 629 -10.29 -24.65 -1.98
N TYR A 630 -11.31 -23.98 -1.45
CA TYR A 630 -12.71 -24.20 -1.79
C TYR A 630 -13.50 -22.90 -1.85
N THR A 631 -14.47 -22.85 -2.77
CA THR A 631 -15.56 -21.87 -2.78
C THR A 631 -16.89 -22.58 -3.02
N ALA A 632 -17.93 -22.17 -2.30
CA ALA A 632 -19.31 -22.64 -2.47
C ALA A 632 -20.04 -21.94 -3.60
N LEU A 633 -19.54 -20.79 -4.05
CA LEU A 633 -20.14 -19.97 -5.10
C LEU A 633 -20.04 -20.65 -6.47
N GLY A 634 -20.92 -20.25 -7.39
CA GLY A 634 -20.82 -20.58 -8.81
C GLY A 634 -21.91 -21.52 -9.32
N HIS A 635 -23.11 -21.51 -8.76
CA HIS A 635 -24.23 -22.32 -9.29
C HIS A 635 -24.57 -21.94 -10.72
N ARG A 636 -24.65 -20.64 -11.00
CA ARG A 636 -25.19 -20.14 -12.26
C ARG A 636 -24.11 -20.13 -13.35
N PRO A 637 -24.40 -20.62 -14.57
CA PRO A 637 -23.44 -20.61 -15.68
C PRO A 637 -22.78 -19.24 -15.94
N GLU A 638 -23.53 -18.15 -15.81
CA GLU A 638 -23.05 -16.79 -16.03
C GLU A 638 -22.04 -16.31 -14.98
N HIS A 639 -21.94 -16.91 -13.80
CA HIS A 639 -20.88 -16.58 -12.83
C HIS A 639 -19.49 -16.85 -13.41
N TYR A 640 -19.35 -17.83 -14.30
CA TYR A 640 -18.07 -18.16 -14.93
C TYR A 640 -17.61 -17.13 -15.99
N GLU A 641 -18.48 -16.18 -16.35
CA GLU A 641 -18.14 -15.00 -17.16
C GLU A 641 -17.80 -13.77 -16.29
N ASP A 642 -18.22 -13.75 -15.02
CA ASP A 642 -18.00 -12.63 -14.11
C ASP A 642 -16.50 -12.42 -13.81
N PRO A 643 -15.95 -11.21 -14.05
CA PRO A 643 -14.53 -10.95 -13.84
C PRO A 643 -14.05 -11.17 -12.39
N GLN A 644 -14.89 -10.89 -11.39
CA GLN A 644 -14.52 -11.06 -9.99
C GLN A 644 -14.48 -12.55 -9.62
N PHE A 645 -15.48 -13.32 -10.03
CA PHE A 645 -15.54 -14.76 -9.81
C PHE A 645 -14.40 -15.50 -10.53
N ARG A 646 -14.12 -15.14 -11.79
CA ARG A 646 -12.98 -15.69 -12.54
C ARG A 646 -11.65 -15.42 -11.84
N ARG A 647 -11.44 -14.21 -11.34
CA ARG A 647 -10.22 -13.84 -10.59
C ARG A 647 -10.17 -14.54 -9.22
N HIS A 648 -11.33 -14.80 -8.60
CA HIS A 648 -11.43 -15.53 -7.34
C HIS A 648 -10.96 -16.98 -7.51
N VAL A 649 -11.49 -17.68 -8.52
CA VAL A 649 -11.08 -19.05 -8.84
C VAL A 649 -9.61 -19.10 -9.27
N LEU A 650 -9.14 -18.18 -10.11
CA LEU A 650 -7.73 -18.10 -10.49
C LEU A 650 -6.82 -17.97 -9.26
N GLY A 651 -7.15 -17.08 -8.32
CA GLY A 651 -6.38 -16.91 -7.10
C GLY A 651 -6.37 -18.16 -6.21
N GLY A 652 -7.44 -18.96 -6.22
CA GLY A 652 -7.51 -20.26 -5.56
C GLY A 652 -6.56 -21.28 -6.19
N ILE A 653 -6.59 -21.39 -7.53
CA ILE A 653 -5.68 -22.25 -8.31
C ILE A 653 -4.21 -21.84 -8.07
N GLN A 654 -3.92 -20.53 -8.16
CA GLN A 654 -2.58 -19.99 -7.88
C GLN A 654 -2.09 -20.37 -6.50
N TRP A 655 -2.94 -20.28 -5.47
CA TRP A 655 -2.52 -20.60 -4.11
C TRP A 655 -2.18 -22.09 -3.93
N VAL A 656 -2.97 -22.99 -4.50
CA VAL A 656 -2.69 -24.43 -4.36
C VAL A 656 -1.47 -24.86 -5.17
N VAL A 657 -1.18 -24.24 -6.31
CA VAL A 657 0.00 -24.57 -7.14
C VAL A 657 1.29 -23.98 -6.55
N ASN A 658 1.30 -22.71 -6.14
CA ASN A 658 2.54 -21.99 -5.78
C ASN A 658 3.11 -22.23 -4.38
N GLY A 659 2.43 -22.98 -3.52
CA GLY A 659 2.97 -23.22 -2.18
C GLY A 659 4.27 -24.03 -2.22
N THR A 660 5.27 -23.64 -1.42
CA THR A 660 6.44 -24.47 -1.12
C THR A 660 5.98 -25.85 -0.61
N PRO A 661 6.67 -26.95 -0.95
CA PRO A 661 6.45 -28.24 -0.28
C PRO A 661 6.42 -28.04 1.23
N LEU A 662 5.44 -28.62 1.91
CA LEU A 662 5.40 -28.56 3.37
C LEU A 662 6.57 -29.40 3.88
N GLU A 663 7.52 -28.76 4.55
CA GLU A 663 8.56 -29.48 5.29
C GLU A 663 7.87 -30.32 6.38
N ASP A 664 8.23 -31.60 6.44
CA ASP A 664 7.72 -32.59 7.42
C ASP A 664 8.02 -32.22 8.88
#